data_AF-A0A194PLH5-F1
#
_entry.id   AF-A0A194PLH5-F1
#
_cell.length_a   1.000
_cell.length_b   1.000
_cell.length_c   1.000
_cell.angle_alpha   90.00
_cell.angle_beta   90.00
_cell.angle_gamma   90.00
#
_symmetry.space_group_name_H-M   'P 1'
#
loop_
_entity.id
_entity.type
_entity.pdbx_description
1 polymer ?
#
loop_
_entity_poly.entity_id
_entity_poly.type
_entity_poly.pdbx_seq_one_letter_code
_entity_poly.pdbx_strand_id
1 'polypeptide(L)'
;MDERAAKLAAARQKLKHHQEKKMVRTEVSSSSQEYSALNKEAIEDIVNVKELTTANDVVDSYRDNHLIKNSVTPKKSDMNVTEILITNKTKLEEQVKTLEKRLVELQRSFNSAVEQQNVYAQTVSCLQMELQTVQNKYEVLNDENSLQKNTILDLQSKITALSEQNTNLIEQLEFTKTMLTVKENENSQLTNHISMLQNQIDVLQLQMKQLTNNSNMSNISVSQDQKEQTSNDQLYQKISNLEQQMQSLQKERDSISSHYEHYVGELNRQLKVMETNNNELSVETQRLQNRETNLVDQISEMEIRLQNFQSKKVEEHENVLKLQETIKTKEKKIQELSAAYSELQAKCYEKQVQIETFNKNKEINCDQDNISISKLNADIASDKVAAQRATEQNKKLKTDLTELEFAFIKMSKDKLDLTDKLTHEKQLNKELMLKLADIEENLKSVQNKLKAKDDEMIRLQNSCRILENNYEKSLENYHQSKEKDQSSISKEEKDINCNENDAIHVHNQEFDERRDLLEIDDEEIRLSIAKEDAMLKLQERFLNIMDEVANLSDEKHRLEHIILQLQIETDTICEYIALYQQQRSLLKKRDEDRSEQIKMFQIESNKLKMQLEELNDLLLRFANDDELKKFLQDESRKNDLDKVMELMLSVKTSSLISLNHKMLDFKNFYPCNCCSGQLIDV
;
A
#
# COMPACT_ATOMS: atom_id res chain seq x y z
N MET A 1 16.03 -27.68 -29.85
CA MET A 1 14.80 -27.04 -30.38
C MET A 1 13.58 -27.92 -30.12
N ASP A 2 13.65 -29.23 -30.40
CA ASP A 2 12.51 -30.15 -30.25
C ASP A 2 11.99 -30.32 -28.81
N GLU A 3 12.86 -30.26 -27.80
CA GLU A 3 12.43 -30.41 -26.41
C GLU A 3 11.63 -29.20 -25.90
N ARG A 4 11.91 -28.01 -26.43
CA ARG A 4 11.15 -26.78 -26.15
C ARG A 4 9.79 -26.83 -26.86
N ALA A 5 9.77 -27.34 -28.10
CA ALA A 5 8.53 -27.56 -28.84
C ALA A 5 7.62 -28.60 -28.16
N ALA A 6 8.20 -29.69 -27.64
CA ALA A 6 7.47 -30.71 -26.89
C ALA A 6 6.89 -30.17 -25.57
N LYS A 7 7.65 -29.36 -24.82
CA LYS A 7 7.15 -28.69 -23.61
C LYS A 7 6.03 -27.68 -23.93
N LEU A 8 6.13 -26.97 -25.05
CA LEU A 8 5.09 -26.04 -25.48
C LEU A 8 3.81 -26.76 -25.94
N ALA A 9 3.95 -27.90 -26.61
CA ALA A 9 2.84 -28.76 -27.00
C ALA A 9 2.13 -29.37 -25.78
N ALA A 10 2.89 -29.85 -24.79
CA ALA A 10 2.34 -30.35 -23.52
C ALA A 10 1.64 -29.24 -22.72
N ALA A 11 2.18 -28.01 -22.72
CA ALA A 11 1.53 -26.86 -22.11
C ALA A 11 0.22 -26.48 -22.81
N ARG A 12 0.20 -26.52 -24.15
CA ARG A 12 -1.03 -26.29 -24.96
C ARG A 12 -2.09 -27.38 -24.73
N GLN A 13 -1.69 -28.65 -24.61
CA GLN A 13 -2.61 -29.74 -24.24
C GLN A 13 -3.20 -29.55 -22.84
N LYS A 14 -2.38 -29.17 -21.85
CA LYS A 14 -2.86 -28.88 -20.49
C LYS A 14 -3.82 -27.69 -20.45
N LEU A 15 -3.55 -26.65 -21.24
CA LEU A 15 -4.44 -25.50 -21.40
C LEU A 15 -5.77 -25.89 -22.06
N LYS A 16 -5.73 -26.71 -23.12
CA LYS A 16 -6.94 -27.22 -23.78
C LYS A 16 -7.77 -28.08 -22.82
N HIS A 17 -7.13 -28.95 -22.05
CA HIS A 17 -7.82 -29.81 -21.08
C HIS A 17 -8.39 -29.00 -19.89
N HIS A 18 -7.73 -27.91 -19.51
CA HIS A 18 -8.24 -26.98 -18.51
C HIS A 18 -9.41 -26.14 -19.05
N GLN A 19 -9.40 -25.76 -20.33
CA GLN A 19 -10.51 -25.07 -20.99
C GLN A 19 -11.71 -26.00 -21.19
N GLU A 20 -11.50 -27.27 -21.56
CA GLU A 20 -12.55 -28.30 -21.62
C GLU A 20 -13.15 -28.56 -20.23
N LYS A 21 -12.34 -28.69 -19.17
CA LYS A 21 -12.85 -28.77 -17.79
C LYS A 21 -13.60 -27.51 -17.33
N LYS A 22 -13.21 -26.34 -17.83
CA LYS A 22 -13.90 -25.07 -17.54
C LYS A 22 -15.22 -24.98 -18.30
N MET A 23 -15.30 -25.44 -19.55
CA MET A 23 -16.55 -25.52 -20.32
C MET A 23 -17.53 -26.52 -19.68
N VAL A 24 -17.06 -27.70 -19.23
CA VAL A 24 -17.89 -28.67 -18.49
C VAL A 24 -18.39 -28.10 -17.15
N ARG A 25 -17.62 -27.24 -16.46
CA ARG A 25 -18.12 -26.51 -15.27
C ARG A 25 -19.06 -25.35 -15.61
N THR A 26 -18.94 -24.78 -16.80
CA THR A 26 -19.82 -23.68 -17.26
C THR A 26 -21.18 -24.23 -17.72
N GLU A 27 -21.23 -25.44 -18.31
CA GLU A 27 -22.48 -26.12 -18.64
C GLU A 27 -23.23 -26.65 -17.40
N VAL A 28 -22.53 -26.94 -16.30
CA VAL A 28 -23.15 -27.29 -15.01
C VAL A 28 -23.64 -26.05 -14.24
N SER A 29 -23.23 -24.84 -14.64
CA SER A 29 -23.70 -23.57 -14.04
C SER A 29 -24.80 -22.86 -14.84
N SER A 30 -25.18 -23.38 -16.02
CA SER A 30 -26.36 -22.92 -16.77
C SER A 30 -27.64 -23.75 -16.52
N SER A 31 -27.62 -24.75 -15.64
CA SER A 31 -28.81 -25.51 -15.21
C SER A 31 -29.47 -25.00 -13.93
N SER A 32 -29.06 -23.84 -13.41
CA SER A 32 -29.62 -23.26 -12.17
C SER A 32 -30.80 -22.30 -12.40
N GLN A 33 -31.41 -22.27 -13.59
CA GLN A 33 -32.63 -21.51 -13.88
C GLN A 33 -33.94 -22.34 -13.87
N GLU A 34 -33.90 -23.63 -13.51
CA GLU A 34 -35.10 -24.47 -13.42
C GLU A 34 -35.61 -24.76 -11.99
N TYR A 35 -35.03 -24.14 -10.96
CA TYR A 35 -35.44 -24.36 -9.56
C TYR A 35 -36.42 -23.30 -8.99
N SER A 36 -37.01 -22.45 -9.83
CA SER A 36 -38.10 -21.55 -9.45
C SER A 36 -39.49 -22.00 -9.90
N ALA A 37 -39.61 -23.14 -10.59
CA ALA A 37 -40.88 -23.70 -11.06
C ALA A 37 -41.47 -24.81 -10.15
N LEU A 38 -40.70 -25.39 -9.23
CA LEU A 38 -41.14 -26.52 -8.39
C LEU A 38 -41.61 -26.13 -6.97
N ASN A 39 -41.74 -24.83 -6.68
CA ASN A 39 -42.25 -24.35 -5.39
C ASN A 39 -43.67 -23.75 -5.48
N LYS A 40 -44.40 -24.08 -6.57
CA LYS A 40 -45.81 -23.70 -6.78
C LYS A 40 -46.79 -24.87 -6.90
N GLU A 41 -46.32 -26.13 -6.84
CA GLU A 41 -47.19 -27.32 -6.83
C GLU A 41 -47.33 -27.98 -5.44
N ALA A 42 -46.69 -27.45 -4.39
CA ALA A 42 -46.73 -28.07 -3.05
C ALA A 42 -47.72 -27.42 -2.06
N ILE A 43 -48.61 -26.52 -2.51
CA ILE A 43 -49.56 -25.82 -1.63
C ILE A 43 -51.05 -26.02 -2.04
N GLU A 44 -51.35 -26.83 -3.07
CA GLU A 44 -52.75 -27.12 -3.44
C GLU A 44 -53.32 -28.49 -2.98
N ASP A 45 -52.53 -29.37 -2.34
CA ASP A 45 -53.03 -30.69 -1.91
C ASP A 45 -53.26 -30.87 -0.39
N ILE A 46 -53.41 -29.78 0.37
CA ILE A 46 -53.75 -29.84 1.81
C ILE A 46 -55.24 -29.52 2.09
N VAL A 47 -56.09 -29.49 1.06
CA VAL A 47 -57.55 -29.34 1.24
C VAL A 47 -58.31 -30.32 0.35
N ASN A 48 -58.11 -31.63 0.57
CA ASN A 48 -59.14 -32.65 0.36
C ASN A 48 -58.58 -34.02 0.72
N VAL A 49 -58.74 -34.47 1.97
CA VAL A 49 -59.22 -35.82 2.33
C VAL A 49 -59.60 -35.76 3.81
N LYS A 50 -60.82 -35.30 4.07
CA LYS A 50 -61.66 -35.87 5.13
C LYS A 50 -62.85 -36.47 4.41
N GLU A 51 -63.16 -37.70 4.80
CA GLU A 51 -64.35 -38.50 4.47
C GLU A 51 -64.21 -39.60 3.41
N LEU A 52 -64.43 -40.82 3.93
CA LEU A 52 -64.85 -42.09 3.31
C LEU A 52 -63.83 -42.90 2.49
N THR A 53 -63.47 -44.08 3.02
CA THR A 53 -63.96 -45.42 2.58
C THR A 53 -63.10 -46.48 3.32
N THR A 54 -63.60 -47.34 4.22
CA THR A 54 -64.44 -48.54 4.03
C THR A 54 -64.27 -49.29 2.69
N ALA A 55 -63.62 -50.46 2.83
CA ALA A 55 -63.83 -51.71 2.11
C ALA A 55 -63.13 -51.96 0.74
N ASN A 56 -62.50 -53.14 0.72
CA ASN A 56 -62.37 -54.13 -0.35
C ASN A 56 -61.17 -54.14 -1.31
N ASP A 57 -60.55 -55.33 -1.33
CA ASP A 57 -59.97 -56.05 -2.47
C ASP A 57 -58.68 -55.46 -3.07
N VAL A 58 -57.55 -56.16 -3.27
CA VAL A 58 -57.22 -57.58 -3.54
C VAL A 58 -55.73 -57.75 -3.22
N VAL A 59 -55.30 -58.85 -2.57
CA VAL A 59 -54.14 -59.65 -3.06
C VAL A 59 -54.33 -61.10 -2.60
N ASP A 60 -54.94 -61.87 -3.49
CA ASP A 60 -54.70 -63.30 -3.67
C ASP A 60 -53.21 -63.55 -3.97
N SER A 61 -52.61 -64.50 -3.27
CA SER A 61 -51.69 -65.51 -3.82
C SER A 61 -50.84 -66.08 -2.68
N TYR A 62 -51.25 -67.22 -2.12
CA TYR A 62 -50.43 -68.44 -2.06
C TYR A 62 -51.36 -69.61 -1.75
N ARG A 63 -51.89 -70.19 -2.82
CA ARG A 63 -52.63 -71.44 -2.83
C ARG A 63 -51.69 -72.49 -3.42
N ASP A 64 -51.00 -73.24 -2.58
CA ASP A 64 -50.50 -74.56 -2.93
C ASP A 64 -50.20 -75.36 -1.65
N ASN A 65 -51.20 -76.13 -1.21
CA ASN A 65 -50.98 -77.28 -0.35
C ASN A 65 -51.67 -78.46 -1.02
N HIS A 66 -50.88 -79.13 -1.84
CA HIS A 66 -51.24 -80.35 -2.54
C HIS A 66 -51.48 -81.49 -1.55
N LEU A 67 -52.55 -82.24 -1.80
CA LEU A 67 -52.87 -83.52 -1.19
C LEU A 67 -51.66 -84.47 -1.17
N ILE A 68 -51.36 -85.05 -0.01
CA ILE A 68 -50.82 -86.41 0.07
C ILE A 68 -51.88 -87.28 0.73
N LYS A 69 -52.65 -87.96 -0.12
CA LYS A 69 -53.30 -89.22 0.24
C LYS A 69 -52.18 -90.22 0.55
N ASN A 70 -52.20 -90.81 1.73
CA ASN A 70 -51.80 -92.19 1.91
C ASN A 70 -52.66 -92.81 3.01
N SER A 71 -53.63 -93.59 2.56
CA SER A 71 -54.43 -94.52 3.33
C SER A 71 -53.61 -95.78 3.61
N VAL A 72 -53.29 -96.07 4.87
CA VAL A 72 -53.24 -97.44 5.40
C VAL A 72 -53.62 -97.36 6.88
N THR A 73 -54.78 -97.93 7.22
CA THR A 73 -55.16 -98.23 8.60
C THR A 73 -54.28 -99.35 9.16
N PRO A 74 -54.04 -99.37 10.47
CA PRO A 74 -54.60 -100.51 11.20
C PRO A 74 -55.30 -100.11 12.51
N LYS A 75 -56.50 -100.67 12.63
CA LYS A 75 -57.25 -101.17 13.80
C LYS A 75 -56.74 -100.83 15.22
N LYS A 76 -57.69 -100.27 15.99
CA LYS A 76 -58.15 -100.61 17.36
C LYS A 76 -57.10 -101.01 18.41
N SER A 77 -56.93 -100.16 19.42
CA SER A 77 -57.17 -100.48 20.85
C SER A 77 -56.87 -99.25 21.72
N ASP A 78 -57.84 -98.80 22.52
CA ASP A 78 -57.69 -97.98 23.72
C ASP A 78 -56.66 -96.84 23.71
N MET A 79 -56.90 -95.76 22.96
CA MET A 79 -56.27 -94.47 23.27
C MET A 79 -57.21 -93.66 24.17
N ASN A 80 -56.76 -93.51 25.41
CA ASN A 80 -57.45 -92.82 26.51
C ASN A 80 -57.71 -91.35 26.12
N VAL A 81 -58.91 -90.81 26.37
CA VAL A 81 -59.27 -89.41 26.08
C VAL A 81 -58.27 -88.42 26.71
N THR A 82 -57.67 -88.80 27.83
CA THR A 82 -56.58 -88.05 28.48
C THR A 82 -55.32 -87.96 27.62
N GLU A 83 -54.98 -88.96 26.82
CA GLU A 83 -53.78 -88.96 25.96
C GLU A 83 -53.95 -88.00 24.77
N ILE A 84 -55.16 -87.89 24.22
CA ILE A 84 -55.52 -86.87 23.21
C ILE A 84 -55.48 -85.46 23.82
N LEU A 85 -55.97 -85.29 25.06
CA LEU A 85 -55.90 -84.02 25.76
C LEU A 85 -54.46 -83.63 26.13
N ILE A 86 -53.60 -84.58 26.49
CA ILE A 86 -52.17 -84.36 26.77
C ILE A 86 -51.42 -83.98 25.49
N THR A 87 -51.69 -84.65 24.36
CA THR A 87 -51.08 -84.29 23.06
C THR A 87 -51.55 -82.94 22.52
N ASN A 88 -52.82 -82.58 22.74
CA ASN A 88 -53.31 -81.24 22.41
C ASN A 88 -52.76 -80.16 23.36
N LYS A 89 -52.66 -80.45 24.67
CA LYS A 89 -52.06 -79.54 25.64
C LYS A 89 -50.58 -79.28 25.34
N THR A 90 -49.81 -80.32 25.02
CA THR A 90 -48.39 -80.18 24.63
C THR A 90 -48.22 -79.42 23.32
N LYS A 91 -49.08 -79.65 22.31
CA LYS A 91 -49.11 -78.82 21.08
C LYS A 91 -49.44 -77.35 21.36
N LEU A 92 -50.39 -77.06 22.24
CA LEU A 92 -50.74 -75.69 22.62
C LEU A 92 -49.60 -75.05 23.42
N GLU A 93 -48.95 -75.76 24.33
CA GLU A 93 -47.76 -75.29 25.05
C GLU A 93 -46.59 -75.00 24.10
N GLU A 94 -46.41 -75.82 23.06
CA GLU A 94 -45.39 -75.60 22.03
C GLU A 94 -45.73 -74.37 21.17
N GLN A 95 -47.00 -74.19 20.79
CA GLN A 95 -47.47 -72.99 20.10
C GLN A 95 -47.28 -71.73 20.95
N VAL A 96 -47.63 -71.76 22.23
CA VAL A 96 -47.41 -70.65 23.17
C VAL A 96 -45.92 -70.33 23.27
N LYS A 97 -45.04 -71.33 23.42
CA LYS A 97 -43.58 -71.11 23.44
C LYS A 97 -43.06 -70.52 22.12
N THR A 98 -43.60 -70.94 20.97
CA THR A 98 -43.20 -70.34 19.69
C THR A 98 -43.67 -68.90 19.54
N LEU A 99 -44.87 -68.56 20.02
CA LEU A 99 -45.40 -67.20 20.04
C LEU A 99 -44.63 -66.30 21.03
N GLU A 100 -44.28 -66.81 22.21
CA GLU A 100 -43.43 -66.12 23.19
C GLU A 100 -42.05 -65.80 22.60
N LYS A 101 -41.40 -66.78 21.94
CA LYS A 101 -40.13 -66.54 21.24
C LYS A 101 -40.26 -65.47 20.16
N ARG A 102 -41.34 -65.52 19.37
CA ARG A 102 -41.61 -64.54 18.31
C ARG A 102 -41.89 -63.14 18.87
N LEU A 103 -42.56 -63.03 20.02
CA LEU A 103 -42.75 -61.76 20.73
C LEU A 103 -41.43 -61.19 21.25
N VAL A 104 -40.55 -62.02 21.81
CA VAL A 104 -39.23 -61.58 22.28
C VAL A 104 -38.35 -61.14 21.10
N GLU A 105 -38.38 -61.85 19.98
CA GLU A 105 -37.66 -61.46 18.76
C GLU A 105 -38.19 -60.13 18.20
N LEU A 106 -39.52 -59.95 18.15
CA LEU A 106 -40.15 -58.71 17.70
C LEU A 106 -39.85 -57.54 18.65
N GLN A 107 -39.84 -57.78 19.96
CA GLN A 107 -39.47 -56.77 20.95
C GLN A 107 -38.00 -56.39 20.83
N ARG A 108 -37.12 -57.35 20.53
CA ARG A 108 -35.70 -57.08 20.25
C ARG A 108 -35.50 -56.29 18.97
N SER A 109 -36.24 -56.59 17.90
CA SER A 109 -36.17 -55.80 16.66
C SER A 109 -36.72 -54.39 16.85
N PHE A 110 -37.80 -54.23 17.62
CA PHE A 110 -38.35 -52.92 17.95
C PHE A 110 -37.36 -52.07 18.75
N ASN A 111 -36.75 -52.63 19.81
CA ASN A 111 -35.74 -51.92 20.60
C ASN A 111 -34.53 -51.50 19.73
N SER A 112 -34.06 -52.38 18.84
CA SER A 112 -32.98 -52.03 17.91
C SER A 112 -33.38 -50.92 16.94
N ALA A 113 -34.63 -50.88 16.46
CA ALA A 113 -35.12 -49.81 15.61
C ALA A 113 -35.24 -48.46 16.35
N VAL A 114 -35.66 -48.49 17.62
CA VAL A 114 -35.72 -47.30 18.49
C VAL A 114 -34.32 -46.76 18.78
N GLU A 115 -33.35 -47.63 19.06
CA GLU A 115 -31.94 -47.25 19.22
C GLU A 115 -31.39 -46.59 17.95
N GLN A 116 -31.65 -47.16 16.77
CA GLN A 116 -31.26 -46.57 15.50
C GLN A 116 -31.93 -45.21 15.27
N GLN A 117 -33.22 -45.08 15.57
CA GLN A 117 -33.94 -43.81 15.46
C GLN A 117 -33.36 -42.73 16.38
N ASN A 118 -32.97 -43.09 17.61
CA ASN A 118 -32.31 -42.17 18.54
C ASN A 118 -30.93 -41.72 18.04
N VAL A 119 -30.15 -42.64 17.46
CA VAL A 119 -28.86 -42.30 16.84
C VAL A 119 -29.08 -41.35 15.66
N TYR A 120 -30.05 -41.62 14.78
CA TYR A 120 -30.37 -40.70 13.69
C TYR A 120 -30.82 -39.33 14.20
N ALA A 121 -31.68 -39.26 15.22
CA ALA A 121 -32.10 -38.00 15.82
C ALA A 121 -30.92 -37.20 16.39
N GLN A 122 -29.97 -37.86 17.06
CA GLN A 122 -28.75 -37.22 17.55
C GLN A 122 -27.88 -36.71 16.41
N THR A 123 -27.68 -37.51 15.35
CA THR A 123 -26.89 -37.07 14.18
C THR A 123 -27.54 -35.87 13.47
N VAL A 124 -28.87 -35.85 13.33
CA VAL A 124 -29.60 -34.72 12.76
C VAL A 124 -29.44 -33.47 13.62
N SER A 125 -29.50 -33.60 14.95
CA SER A 125 -29.26 -32.47 15.85
C SER A 125 -27.83 -31.93 15.75
N CYS A 126 -26.82 -32.81 15.68
CA CYS A 126 -25.43 -32.39 15.45
C CYS A 126 -25.28 -31.67 14.11
N LEU A 127 -25.86 -32.20 13.03
CA LEU A 127 -25.83 -31.57 11.70
C LEU A 127 -26.55 -30.22 11.68
N GLN A 128 -27.67 -30.08 12.40
CA GLN A 128 -28.36 -28.79 12.55
C GLN A 128 -27.49 -27.76 13.28
N MET A 129 -26.79 -28.16 14.34
CA MET A 129 -25.84 -27.28 15.03
C MET A 129 -24.68 -26.89 14.12
N GLU A 130 -24.12 -27.83 13.37
CA GLU A 130 -23.06 -27.54 12.39
C GLU A 130 -23.54 -26.57 11.31
N LEU A 131 -24.73 -26.78 10.74
CA LEU A 131 -25.35 -25.87 9.78
C LEU A 131 -25.51 -24.46 10.37
N GLN A 132 -26.00 -24.34 11.60
CA GLN A 132 -26.13 -23.04 12.27
C GLN A 132 -24.76 -22.37 12.45
N THR A 133 -23.73 -23.11 12.84
CA THR A 133 -22.38 -22.53 12.98
C THR A 133 -21.80 -22.08 11.66
N VAL A 134 -22.04 -22.81 10.58
CA VAL A 134 -21.61 -22.43 9.22
C VAL A 134 -22.38 -21.20 8.74
N GLN A 135 -23.68 -21.12 9.00
CA GLN A 135 -24.50 -19.96 8.67
C GLN A 135 -24.02 -18.70 9.40
N ASN A 136 -23.76 -18.80 10.71
CA ASN A 136 -23.22 -17.67 11.49
C ASN A 136 -21.84 -17.24 10.96
N LYS A 137 -20.97 -18.19 10.58
CA LYS A 137 -19.67 -17.86 9.96
C LYS A 137 -19.83 -17.16 8.62
N TYR A 138 -20.82 -17.56 7.82
CA TYR A 138 -21.11 -16.92 6.55
C TYR A 138 -21.62 -15.48 6.72
N GLU A 139 -22.49 -15.24 7.71
CA GLU A 139 -22.95 -13.88 8.05
C GLU A 139 -21.79 -12.97 8.47
N VAL A 140 -20.93 -13.43 9.39
CA VAL A 140 -19.73 -12.67 9.80
C VAL A 140 -18.81 -12.38 8.61
N LEU A 141 -18.57 -13.37 7.75
CA LEU A 141 -17.74 -13.18 6.55
C LEU A 141 -18.39 -12.17 5.58
N ASN A 142 -19.71 -12.18 5.45
CA ASN A 142 -20.45 -11.24 4.62
C ASN A 142 -20.35 -9.81 5.17
N ASP A 143 -20.45 -9.64 6.49
CA ASP A 143 -20.27 -8.36 7.16
C ASP A 143 -18.84 -7.83 6.99
N GLU A 144 -17.82 -8.68 7.20
CA GLU A 144 -16.42 -8.33 6.94
C GLU A 144 -16.17 -7.91 5.49
N ASN A 145 -16.77 -8.63 4.52
CA ASN A 145 -16.64 -8.32 3.10
C ASN A 145 -17.36 -7.00 2.75
N SER A 146 -18.49 -6.71 3.39
CA SER A 146 -19.18 -5.42 3.25
C SER A 146 -18.33 -4.26 3.80
N LEU A 147 -17.67 -4.46 4.94
CA LEU A 147 -16.77 -3.48 5.54
C LEU A 147 -15.55 -3.24 4.64
N GLN A 148 -14.93 -4.31 4.13
CA GLN A 148 -13.83 -4.21 3.17
C GLN A 148 -14.25 -3.45 1.91
N LYS A 149 -15.43 -3.73 1.36
CA LYS A 149 -15.97 -3.00 0.21
C LYS A 149 -16.13 -1.51 0.49
N ASN A 150 -16.61 -1.13 1.68
CA ASN A 150 -16.72 0.28 2.08
C ASN A 150 -15.34 0.94 2.20
N THR A 151 -14.35 0.25 2.79
CA THR A 151 -12.99 0.79 2.87
C THR A 151 -12.35 0.96 1.49
N ILE A 152 -12.62 0.07 0.55
CA ILE A 152 -12.15 0.18 -0.84
C ILE A 152 -12.79 1.39 -1.52
N LEU A 153 -14.09 1.62 -1.33
CA LEU A 153 -14.79 2.79 -1.86
C LEU A 153 -14.21 4.11 -1.29
N ASP A 154 -13.94 4.16 0.02
CA ASP A 154 -13.30 5.32 0.64
C ASP A 154 -11.89 5.57 0.08
N LEU A 155 -11.09 4.51 -0.07
CA LEU A 155 -9.76 4.62 -0.68
C LEU A 155 -9.84 5.07 -2.14
N GLN A 156 -10.80 4.56 -2.91
CA GLN A 156 -11.05 5.02 -4.28
C GLN A 156 -11.40 6.50 -4.33
N SER A 157 -12.26 6.98 -3.41
CA SER A 157 -12.61 8.42 -3.33
C SER A 157 -11.40 9.30 -2.99
N LYS A 158 -10.49 8.81 -2.13
CA LYS A 158 -9.25 9.51 -1.80
C LYS A 158 -8.29 9.55 -2.97
N ILE A 159 -8.19 8.45 -3.73
CA ILE A 159 -7.37 8.38 -4.94
C ILE A 159 -7.90 9.36 -6.00
N THR A 160 -9.22 9.42 -6.21
CA THR A 160 -9.80 10.37 -7.17
C THR A 160 -9.55 11.82 -6.74
N ALA A 161 -9.77 12.14 -5.45
CA ALA A 161 -9.50 13.48 -4.92
C ALA A 161 -8.01 13.88 -5.03
N LEU A 162 -7.09 12.97 -4.72
CA LEU A 162 -5.65 13.23 -4.90
C LEU A 162 -5.27 13.35 -6.38
N SER A 163 -5.92 12.60 -7.27
CA SER A 163 -5.70 12.72 -8.71
C SER A 163 -6.15 14.09 -9.23
N GLU A 164 -7.30 14.60 -8.77
CA GLU A 164 -7.82 15.93 -9.12
C GLU A 164 -6.92 17.03 -8.54
N GLN A 165 -6.40 16.87 -7.32
CA GLN A 165 -5.41 17.81 -6.77
C GLN A 165 -4.12 17.82 -7.59
N ASN A 166 -3.64 16.66 -8.04
CA ASN A 166 -2.45 16.57 -8.89
C ASN A 166 -2.69 17.21 -10.26
N THR A 167 -3.86 17.01 -10.90
CA THR A 167 -4.17 17.68 -12.17
C THR A 167 -4.21 19.20 -11.99
N ASN A 168 -4.82 19.70 -10.91
CA ASN A 168 -4.86 21.13 -10.61
C ASN A 168 -3.45 21.71 -10.38
N LEU A 169 -2.57 20.99 -9.67
CA LEU A 169 -1.17 21.40 -9.48
C LEU A 169 -0.37 21.40 -10.78
N ILE A 170 -0.62 20.43 -11.66
CA ILE A 170 0.00 20.39 -13.00
C ILE A 170 -0.46 21.60 -13.82
N GLU A 171 -1.75 21.91 -13.83
CA GLU A 171 -2.28 23.08 -14.53
C GLU A 171 -1.68 24.39 -13.99
N GLN A 172 -1.53 24.53 -12.67
CA GLN A 172 -0.85 25.68 -12.05
C GLN A 172 0.63 25.75 -12.43
N LEU A 173 1.33 24.62 -12.50
CA LEU A 173 2.71 24.56 -12.95
C LEU A 173 2.85 24.92 -14.43
N GLU A 174 1.95 24.46 -15.29
CA GLU A 174 1.94 24.85 -16.70
C GLU A 174 1.65 26.33 -16.87
N PHE A 175 0.67 26.87 -16.13
CA PHE A 175 0.39 28.30 -16.13
C PHE A 175 1.61 29.13 -15.71
N THR A 176 2.25 28.79 -14.59
CA THR A 176 3.46 29.50 -14.13
C THR A 176 4.64 29.38 -15.09
N LYS A 177 4.83 28.21 -15.72
CA LYS A 177 5.83 28.04 -16.79
C LYS A 177 5.54 28.95 -17.98
N THR A 178 4.30 28.99 -18.47
CA THR A 178 3.96 29.89 -19.59
C THR A 178 4.19 31.35 -19.21
N MET A 179 3.83 31.77 -17.99
CA MET A 179 4.09 33.13 -17.50
C MET A 179 5.59 33.44 -17.44
N LEU A 180 6.41 32.49 -16.99
CA LEU A 180 7.86 32.63 -16.94
C LEU A 180 8.46 32.78 -18.35
N THR A 181 8.01 31.97 -19.31
CA THR A 181 8.47 32.08 -20.71
C THR A 181 8.11 33.42 -21.35
N VAL A 182 6.95 33.99 -21.02
CA VAL A 182 6.57 35.33 -21.47
C VAL A 182 7.51 36.37 -20.86
N LYS A 183 7.82 36.27 -19.56
CA LYS A 183 8.74 37.19 -18.89
C LYS A 183 10.19 37.05 -19.38
N GLU A 184 10.65 35.85 -19.70
CA GLU A 184 11.94 35.62 -20.35
C GLU A 184 12.01 36.29 -21.72
N ASN A 185 10.95 36.18 -22.52
CA ASN A 185 10.86 36.86 -23.81
C ASN A 185 10.85 38.39 -23.67
N GLU A 186 10.08 38.94 -22.72
CA GLU A 186 10.13 40.38 -22.41
C GLU A 186 11.53 40.83 -22.01
N ASN A 187 12.21 40.05 -21.16
CA ASN A 187 13.57 40.38 -20.69
C ASN A 187 14.59 40.31 -21.85
N SER A 188 14.44 39.34 -22.75
CA SER A 188 15.22 39.27 -23.99
C SER A 188 14.98 40.48 -24.89
N GLN A 189 13.72 40.91 -25.05
CA GLN A 189 13.38 42.12 -25.82
C GLN A 189 13.98 43.38 -25.21
N LEU A 190 13.91 43.55 -23.89
CA LEU A 190 14.54 44.67 -23.18
C LEU A 190 16.07 44.65 -23.35
N THR A 191 16.70 43.47 -23.24
CA THR A 191 18.13 43.30 -23.45
C THR A 191 18.54 43.71 -24.88
N ASN A 192 17.74 43.31 -25.88
CA ASN A 192 17.94 43.72 -27.27
C ASN A 192 17.79 45.24 -27.46
N HIS A 193 16.83 45.88 -26.79
CA HIS A 193 16.67 47.34 -26.82
C HIS A 193 17.87 48.05 -26.18
N ILE A 194 18.38 47.55 -25.06
CA ILE A 194 19.57 48.10 -24.41
C ILE A 194 20.78 47.98 -25.34
N SER A 195 20.96 46.84 -25.99
CA SER A 195 22.02 46.63 -26.99
C SER A 195 21.90 47.61 -28.18
N MET A 196 20.69 47.83 -28.71
CA MET A 196 20.45 48.83 -29.76
C MET A 196 20.79 50.26 -29.30
N LEU A 197 20.39 50.65 -28.09
CA LEU A 197 20.70 51.96 -27.52
C LEU A 197 22.21 52.13 -27.28
N GLN A 198 22.91 51.10 -26.82
CA GLN A 198 24.37 51.11 -26.69
C GLN A 198 25.04 51.33 -28.05
N ASN A 199 24.61 50.61 -29.09
CA ASN A 199 25.13 50.81 -30.44
C ASN A 199 24.89 52.24 -30.95
N GLN A 200 23.72 52.82 -30.69
CA GLN A 200 23.43 54.22 -31.04
C GLN A 200 24.33 55.20 -30.28
N ILE A 201 24.58 54.97 -28.99
CA ILE A 201 25.50 55.78 -28.20
C ILE A 201 26.92 55.69 -28.76
N ASP A 202 27.39 54.51 -29.13
CA ASP A 202 28.74 54.33 -29.70
C ASP A 202 28.89 55.07 -31.04
N VAL A 203 27.87 55.04 -31.90
CA VAL A 203 27.83 55.82 -33.14
C VAL A 203 27.86 57.32 -32.86
N LEU A 204 27.06 57.81 -31.91
CA LEU A 204 27.06 59.23 -31.53
C LEU A 204 28.40 59.66 -30.92
N GLN A 205 29.04 58.80 -30.12
CA GLN A 205 30.37 59.06 -29.59
C GLN A 205 31.43 59.14 -30.69
N LEU A 206 31.35 58.27 -31.71
CA LEU A 206 32.22 58.33 -32.90
C LEU A 206 31.99 59.61 -33.70
N GLN A 207 30.74 60.01 -33.92
CA GLN A 207 30.41 61.28 -34.59
C GLN A 207 30.93 62.49 -33.80
N MET A 208 30.79 62.50 -32.47
CA MET A 208 31.38 63.56 -31.64
C MET A 208 32.91 63.57 -31.74
N LYS A 209 33.58 62.43 -31.76
CA LYS A 209 35.04 62.36 -31.97
C LYS A 209 35.45 62.90 -33.34
N GLN A 210 34.68 62.63 -34.40
CA GLN A 210 34.93 63.16 -35.74
C GLN A 210 34.73 64.69 -35.80
N LEU A 211 33.67 65.21 -35.17
CA LEU A 211 33.42 66.66 -35.07
C LEU A 211 34.48 67.37 -34.23
N THR A 212 35.01 66.70 -33.21
CA THR A 212 36.09 67.23 -32.37
C THR A 212 37.42 67.32 -33.15
N ASN A 213 37.67 66.39 -34.08
CA ASN A 213 38.89 66.35 -34.89
C ASN A 213 38.85 67.25 -36.14
N ASN A 214 37.68 67.66 -36.63
CA ASN A 214 37.53 68.47 -37.86
C ASN A 214 37.58 69.99 -37.61
N SER A 215 38.07 70.44 -36.47
CA SER A 215 38.12 71.85 -36.07
C SER A 215 39.34 72.62 -36.59
N ASN A 216 39.80 72.36 -37.82
CA ASN A 216 40.79 73.21 -38.51
C ASN A 216 40.54 73.29 -40.03
N MET A 217 40.47 74.54 -40.52
CA MET A 217 40.42 75.04 -41.91
C MET A 217 39.04 75.36 -42.56
N SER A 218 38.64 76.63 -42.36
CA SER A 218 38.28 77.67 -43.37
C SER A 218 38.03 77.22 -44.83
N ASN A 219 37.08 77.76 -45.60
CA ASN A 219 36.64 79.16 -45.70
C ASN A 219 35.47 79.34 -46.69
N ILE A 220 34.71 80.42 -46.48
CA ILE A 220 34.16 81.37 -47.47
C ILE A 220 32.94 80.96 -48.34
N SER A 221 31.80 81.50 -47.87
CA SER A 221 30.65 82.04 -48.59
C SER A 221 30.89 82.58 -50.02
N VAL A 222 30.01 82.21 -50.97
CA VAL A 222 29.16 83.10 -51.80
C VAL A 222 28.16 82.18 -52.53
N SER A 223 26.85 82.40 -52.36
CA SER A 223 25.77 82.23 -53.38
C SER A 223 24.42 82.34 -52.69
N GLN A 224 23.83 83.53 -52.76
CA GLN A 224 22.68 83.96 -51.96
C GLN A 224 21.33 83.42 -52.48
N ASP A 225 21.31 82.74 -53.63
CA ASP A 225 20.10 82.10 -54.20
C ASP A 225 19.92 80.63 -53.77
N GLN A 226 20.96 79.99 -53.23
CA GLN A 226 20.84 78.65 -52.67
C GLN A 226 20.22 78.67 -51.26
N LYS A 227 20.22 79.79 -50.55
CA LYS A 227 19.71 79.85 -49.16
C LYS A 227 18.20 79.61 -49.07
N GLU A 228 17.40 80.10 -50.01
CA GLU A 228 15.96 79.85 -50.01
C GLU A 228 15.63 78.41 -50.41
N GLN A 229 16.35 77.82 -51.36
CA GLN A 229 16.18 76.41 -51.73
C GLN A 229 16.69 75.45 -50.64
N THR A 230 17.85 75.73 -50.03
CA THR A 230 18.33 74.95 -48.87
C THR A 230 17.46 75.15 -47.64
N SER A 231 16.84 76.32 -47.44
CA SER A 231 15.91 76.58 -46.33
C SER A 231 14.59 75.85 -46.56
N ASN A 232 14.10 75.80 -47.81
CA ASN A 232 12.91 75.02 -48.17
C ASN A 232 13.20 73.52 -48.06
N ASP A 233 14.35 73.04 -48.53
CA ASP A 233 14.78 71.65 -48.37
C ASP A 233 14.99 71.27 -46.90
N GLN A 234 15.52 72.19 -46.07
CA GLN A 234 15.59 72.02 -44.62
C GLN A 234 14.21 72.00 -43.96
N LEU A 235 13.25 72.81 -44.45
CA LEU A 235 11.86 72.78 -44.01
C LEU A 235 11.17 71.48 -44.42
N TYR A 236 11.38 70.97 -45.64
CA TYR A 236 10.86 69.68 -46.09
C TYR A 236 11.49 68.52 -45.30
N GLN A 237 12.79 68.56 -45.01
CA GLN A 237 13.42 67.59 -44.11
C GLN A 237 12.85 67.69 -42.69
N LYS A 238 12.57 68.89 -42.19
CA LYS A 238 11.97 69.09 -40.87
C LYS A 238 10.52 68.62 -40.82
N ILE A 239 9.74 68.85 -41.87
CA ILE A 239 8.38 68.32 -42.02
C ILE A 239 8.42 66.81 -42.10
N SER A 240 9.32 66.22 -42.90
CA SER A 240 9.49 64.77 -43.01
C SER A 240 9.91 64.15 -41.66
N ASN A 241 10.82 64.80 -40.92
CA ASN A 241 11.21 64.37 -39.58
C ASN A 241 10.05 64.48 -38.58
N LEU A 242 9.25 65.55 -38.64
CA LEU A 242 8.05 65.70 -37.80
C LEU A 242 6.96 64.70 -38.18
N GLU A 243 6.81 64.36 -39.45
CA GLU A 243 5.90 63.31 -39.93
C GLU A 243 6.35 61.93 -39.45
N GLN A 244 7.66 61.64 -39.48
CA GLN A 244 8.22 60.41 -38.92
C GLN A 244 8.04 60.35 -37.40
N GLN A 245 8.23 61.45 -36.68
CA GLN A 245 7.97 61.53 -35.24
C GLN A 245 6.48 61.38 -34.92
N MET A 246 5.59 61.97 -35.71
CA MET A 246 4.15 61.78 -35.58
C MET A 246 3.76 60.33 -35.84
N GLN A 247 4.36 59.68 -36.83
CA GLN A 247 4.14 58.25 -37.08
C GLN A 247 4.69 57.36 -35.98
N SER A 248 5.86 57.68 -35.39
CA SER A 248 6.40 56.92 -34.26
C SER A 248 5.53 57.09 -33.02
N LEU A 249 5.11 58.32 -32.70
CA LEU A 249 4.18 58.59 -31.60
C LEU A 249 2.81 57.94 -31.82
N GLN A 250 2.34 57.86 -33.06
CA GLN A 250 1.10 57.17 -33.39
C GLN A 250 1.24 55.65 -33.20
N LYS A 251 2.36 55.05 -33.63
CA LYS A 251 2.66 53.64 -33.36
C LYS A 251 2.79 53.34 -31.88
N GLU A 252 3.44 54.22 -31.11
CA GLU A 252 3.55 54.10 -29.66
C GLU A 252 2.18 54.18 -28.99
N ARG A 253 1.34 55.15 -29.39
CA ARG A 253 -0.04 55.26 -28.91
C ARG A 253 -0.85 54.01 -29.22
N ASP A 254 -0.77 53.49 -30.45
CA ASP A 254 -1.52 52.30 -30.85
C ASP A 254 -1.02 51.05 -30.11
N SER A 255 0.29 50.93 -29.89
CA SER A 255 0.91 49.88 -29.06
C SER A 255 0.44 49.96 -27.60
N ILE A 256 0.40 51.16 -27.02
CA ILE A 256 -0.08 51.41 -25.65
C ILE A 256 -1.59 51.10 -25.55
N SER A 257 -2.38 51.50 -26.53
CA SER A 257 -3.82 51.21 -26.58
C SER A 257 -4.07 49.70 -26.63
N SER A 258 -3.33 48.97 -27.46
CA SER A 258 -3.39 47.51 -27.52
C SER A 258 -2.99 46.87 -26.19
N HIS A 259 -1.95 47.38 -25.52
CA HIS A 259 -1.57 46.92 -24.19
C HIS A 259 -2.68 47.16 -23.15
N TYR A 260 -3.34 48.31 -23.17
CA TYR A 260 -4.48 48.57 -22.28
C TYR A 260 -5.68 47.66 -22.58
N GLU A 261 -5.99 47.41 -23.85
CA GLU A 261 -7.04 46.46 -24.23
C GLU A 261 -6.73 45.04 -23.76
N HIS A 262 -5.48 44.58 -23.92
CA HIS A 262 -5.04 43.28 -23.42
C HIS A 262 -5.08 43.20 -21.89
N TYR A 263 -4.64 44.26 -21.19
CA TYR A 263 -4.66 44.31 -19.73
C TYR A 263 -6.09 44.29 -19.17
N VAL A 264 -7.01 45.06 -19.77
CA VAL A 264 -8.43 45.04 -19.41
C VAL A 264 -9.05 43.67 -19.74
N GLY A 265 -8.66 43.06 -20.87
CA GLY A 265 -9.06 41.71 -21.23
C GLY A 265 -8.64 40.66 -20.19
N GLU A 266 -7.39 40.73 -19.73
CA GLU A 266 -6.86 39.81 -18.72
C GLU A 266 -7.51 40.03 -17.35
N LEU A 267 -7.73 41.28 -16.94
CA LEU A 267 -8.50 41.59 -15.73
C LEU A 267 -9.93 41.05 -15.80
N ASN A 268 -10.61 41.19 -16.94
CA ASN A 268 -11.94 40.63 -17.15
C ASN A 268 -11.93 39.09 -17.14
N ARG A 269 -10.88 38.47 -17.68
CA ARG A 269 -10.69 37.01 -17.61
C ARG A 269 -10.52 36.54 -16.18
N GLN A 270 -9.68 37.23 -15.40
CA GLN A 270 -9.47 36.94 -13.98
C GLN A 270 -10.75 37.15 -13.16
N LEU A 271 -11.49 38.22 -13.41
CA LEU A 271 -12.81 38.45 -12.80
C LEU A 271 -13.77 37.30 -13.09
N LYS A 272 -13.83 36.84 -14.34
CA LYS A 272 -14.70 35.73 -14.74
C LYS A 272 -14.31 34.41 -14.06
N VAL A 273 -13.01 34.13 -13.91
CA VAL A 273 -12.52 32.95 -13.18
C VAL A 273 -12.86 33.06 -11.68
N MET A 274 -12.71 34.24 -11.08
CA MET A 274 -13.10 34.44 -9.69
C MET A 274 -14.61 34.30 -9.49
N GLU A 275 -15.42 34.75 -10.45
CA GLU A 275 -16.86 34.58 -10.44
C GLU A 275 -17.27 33.10 -10.56
N THR A 276 -16.65 32.32 -11.45
CA THR A 276 -16.90 30.87 -11.54
C THR A 276 -16.50 30.15 -10.26
N ASN A 277 -15.32 30.46 -9.69
CA ASN A 277 -14.87 29.85 -8.45
C ASN A 277 -15.79 30.20 -7.28
N ASN A 278 -16.30 31.44 -7.22
CA ASN A 278 -17.23 31.86 -6.18
C ASN A 278 -18.59 31.14 -6.32
N ASN A 279 -19.06 30.91 -7.56
CA ASN A 279 -20.24 30.11 -7.83
C ASN A 279 -20.05 28.64 -7.43
N GLU A 280 -18.89 28.05 -7.74
CA GLU A 280 -18.55 26.68 -7.33
C GLU A 280 -18.48 26.53 -5.81
N LEU A 281 -17.84 27.48 -5.11
CA LEU A 281 -17.81 27.52 -3.65
C LEU A 281 -19.20 27.69 -3.05
N SER A 282 -20.06 28.50 -3.67
CA SER A 282 -21.46 28.66 -3.26
C SER A 282 -22.25 27.35 -3.39
N VAL A 283 -22.09 26.64 -4.52
CA VAL A 283 -22.72 25.32 -4.73
C VAL A 283 -22.20 24.29 -3.72
N GLU A 284 -20.90 24.26 -3.45
CA GLU A 284 -20.33 23.33 -2.47
C GLU A 284 -20.79 23.66 -1.05
N THR A 285 -20.91 24.95 -0.71
CA THR A 285 -21.48 25.38 0.57
C THR A 285 -22.92 24.91 0.71
N GLN A 286 -23.73 25.04 -0.34
CA GLN A 286 -25.11 24.55 -0.34
C GLN A 286 -25.18 23.01 -0.25
N ARG A 287 -24.25 22.30 -0.90
CA ARG A 287 -24.14 20.83 -0.82
C ARG A 287 -23.77 20.37 0.59
N LEU A 288 -22.81 21.04 1.22
CA LEU A 288 -22.41 20.77 2.61
C LEU A 288 -23.54 21.06 3.57
N GLN A 289 -24.25 22.18 3.40
CA GLN A 289 -25.43 22.51 4.19
C GLN A 289 -26.52 21.43 4.06
N ASN A 290 -26.82 20.97 2.84
CA ASN A 290 -27.79 19.89 2.63
C ASN A 290 -27.33 18.55 3.24
N ARG A 291 -26.03 18.28 3.25
CA ARG A 291 -25.48 17.10 3.92
C ARG A 291 -25.63 17.21 5.43
N GLU A 292 -25.37 18.39 6.00
CA GLU A 292 -25.56 18.66 7.42
C GLU A 292 -27.01 18.50 7.83
N THR A 293 -27.96 19.07 7.08
CA THR A 293 -29.40 18.90 7.36
C THR A 293 -29.80 17.42 7.33
N ASN A 294 -29.32 16.65 6.34
CA ASN A 294 -29.61 15.22 6.26
C ASN A 294 -29.02 14.42 7.44
N LEU A 295 -27.82 14.79 7.90
CA LEU A 295 -27.21 14.15 9.08
C LEU A 295 -27.96 14.51 10.36
N VAL A 296 -28.39 15.77 10.49
CA VAL A 296 -29.24 16.21 11.61
C VAL A 296 -30.56 15.45 11.61
N ASP A 297 -31.20 15.25 10.45
CA ASP A 297 -32.42 14.46 10.33
C ASP A 297 -32.19 12.99 10.75
N GLN A 298 -31.09 12.37 10.30
CA GLN A 298 -30.72 11.01 10.73
C GLN A 298 -30.45 10.90 12.23
N ILE A 299 -29.76 11.89 12.82
CA ILE A 299 -29.53 11.94 14.26
C ILE A 299 -30.86 12.09 15.00
N SER A 300 -31.76 12.95 14.53
CA SER A 300 -33.09 13.12 15.12
C SER A 300 -33.91 11.83 15.07
N GLU A 301 -33.83 11.07 13.98
CA GLU A 301 -34.51 9.78 13.86
C GLU A 301 -33.91 8.74 14.80
N MET A 302 -32.58 8.71 14.94
CA MET A 302 -31.90 7.85 15.90
C MET A 302 -32.23 8.22 17.35
N GLU A 303 -32.33 9.51 17.67
CA GLU A 303 -32.71 10.00 18.99
C GLU A 303 -34.14 9.59 19.34
N ILE A 304 -35.09 9.74 18.40
CA ILE A 304 -36.47 9.27 18.55
C ILE A 304 -36.51 7.75 18.78
N ARG A 305 -35.73 6.97 18.02
CA ARG A 305 -35.63 5.51 18.21
C ARG A 305 -35.08 5.18 19.61
N LEU A 306 -34.01 5.85 20.05
CA LEU A 306 -33.42 5.64 21.37
C LEU A 306 -34.40 6.00 22.50
N GLN A 307 -35.14 7.09 22.36
CA GLN A 307 -36.16 7.50 23.32
C GLN A 307 -37.27 6.46 23.42
N ASN A 308 -37.75 5.93 22.29
CA ASN A 308 -38.73 4.84 22.25
C ASN A 308 -38.19 3.53 22.88
N PHE A 309 -36.91 3.21 22.68
CA PHE A 309 -36.27 2.07 23.35
C PHE A 309 -36.14 2.28 24.86
N GLN A 310 -35.86 3.50 25.31
CA GLN A 310 -35.83 3.83 26.74
C GLN A 310 -37.22 3.71 27.37
N SER A 311 -38.28 4.19 26.70
CA SER A 311 -39.66 4.02 27.15
C SER A 311 -40.04 2.54 27.31
N LYS A 312 -39.66 1.68 26.36
CA LYS A 312 -39.89 0.22 26.45
C LYS A 312 -39.12 -0.43 27.62
N LYS A 313 -37.88 -0.01 27.88
CA LYS A 313 -37.11 -0.52 29.03
C LYS A 313 -37.74 -0.14 30.37
N VAL A 314 -38.40 1.02 30.46
CA VAL A 314 -39.11 1.42 31.69
C VAL A 314 -40.32 0.51 31.94
N GLU A 315 -41.07 0.13 30.90
CA GLU A 315 -42.18 -0.83 31.01
C GLU A 315 -41.71 -2.24 31.38
N GLU A 316 -40.59 -2.71 30.83
CA GLU A 316 -40.00 -4.00 31.19
C GLU A 316 -39.47 -4.03 32.64
N HIS A 317 -38.86 -2.93 33.10
CA HIS A 317 -38.33 -2.84 34.47
C HIS A 317 -39.45 -2.82 35.53
N GLU A 318 -40.61 -2.26 35.21
CA GLU A 318 -41.78 -2.29 36.10
C GLU A 318 -42.37 -3.71 36.23
N ASN A 319 -42.36 -4.48 35.13
CA ASN A 319 -42.79 -5.87 35.12
C ASN A 319 -41.81 -6.79 35.86
N VAL A 320 -40.50 -6.55 35.74
CA VAL A 320 -39.46 -7.28 36.47
C VAL A 320 -39.58 -7.04 37.98
N LEU A 321 -39.86 -5.81 38.42
CA LEU A 321 -40.09 -5.50 39.84
C LEU A 321 -41.31 -6.24 40.41
N LYS A 322 -42.42 -6.27 39.67
CA LYS A 322 -43.62 -7.04 40.07
C LYS A 322 -43.33 -8.54 40.13
N LEU A 323 -42.58 -9.09 39.16
CA LEU A 323 -42.15 -10.49 39.19
C LEU A 323 -41.21 -10.78 40.37
N GLN A 324 -40.29 -9.87 40.69
CA GLN A 324 -39.37 -10.02 41.81
C GLN A 324 -40.08 -9.99 43.17
N GLU A 325 -41.13 -9.19 43.33
CA GLU A 325 -42.00 -9.25 44.51
C GLU A 325 -42.75 -10.59 44.59
N THR A 326 -43.28 -11.10 43.48
CA THR A 326 -43.93 -12.42 43.49
C THR A 326 -42.96 -13.55 43.82
N ILE A 327 -41.71 -13.50 43.32
CA ILE A 327 -40.66 -14.47 43.65
C ILE A 327 -40.35 -14.43 45.15
N LYS A 328 -40.16 -13.24 45.74
CA LYS A 328 -39.93 -13.10 47.19
C LYS A 328 -41.08 -13.67 48.03
N THR A 329 -42.34 -13.46 47.62
CA THR A 329 -43.48 -14.06 48.34
C THR A 329 -43.54 -15.58 48.21
N LYS A 330 -43.10 -16.14 47.07
CA LYS A 330 -43.02 -17.59 46.84
C LYS A 330 -41.85 -18.21 47.61
N GLU A 331 -40.70 -17.55 47.66
CA GLU A 331 -39.55 -17.95 48.48
C GLU A 331 -39.90 -18.01 49.96
N LYS A 332 -40.65 -17.02 50.47
CA LYS A 332 -41.13 -17.04 51.86
C LYS A 332 -42.05 -18.23 52.15
N LYS A 333 -42.96 -18.57 51.22
CA LYS A 333 -43.82 -19.77 51.32
C LYS A 333 -43.03 -21.08 51.26
N ILE A 334 -41.96 -21.14 50.45
CA ILE A 334 -41.07 -22.30 50.40
C ILE A 334 -40.30 -22.44 51.72
N GLN A 335 -39.84 -21.34 52.31
CA GLN A 335 -39.21 -21.35 53.63
C GLN A 335 -40.18 -21.85 54.71
N GLU A 336 -41.43 -21.36 54.73
CA GLU A 336 -42.48 -21.84 55.65
C GLU A 336 -42.76 -23.34 55.47
N LEU A 337 -42.87 -23.82 54.22
CA LEU A 337 -43.04 -25.24 53.92
C LEU A 337 -41.81 -26.08 54.31
N SER A 338 -40.61 -25.55 54.13
CA SER A 338 -39.36 -26.23 54.52
C SER A 338 -39.24 -26.35 56.05
N ALA A 339 -39.69 -25.34 56.80
CA ALA A 339 -39.75 -25.38 58.25
C ALA A 339 -40.78 -26.41 58.73
N ALA A 340 -41.97 -26.46 58.10
CA ALA A 340 -42.97 -27.48 58.38
C ALA A 340 -42.47 -28.90 58.03
N TYR A 341 -41.71 -29.04 56.94
CA TYR A 341 -41.08 -30.32 56.56
C TYR A 341 -40.01 -30.75 57.56
N SER A 342 -39.18 -29.81 58.04
CA SER A 342 -38.19 -30.06 59.09
C SER A 342 -38.84 -30.49 60.40
N GLU A 343 -39.96 -29.85 60.79
CA GLU A 343 -40.74 -30.24 61.98
C GLU A 343 -41.36 -31.64 61.82
N LEU A 344 -41.86 -31.98 60.63
CA LEU A 344 -42.36 -33.32 60.32
C LEU A 344 -41.23 -34.35 60.31
N GLN A 345 -40.05 -33.99 59.80
CA GLN A 345 -38.86 -34.84 59.80
C GLN A 345 -38.36 -35.10 61.23
N ALA A 346 -38.42 -34.10 62.12
CA ALA A 346 -38.13 -34.28 63.54
C ALA A 346 -39.11 -35.27 64.20
N LYS A 347 -40.41 -35.15 63.91
CA LYS A 347 -41.43 -36.11 64.37
C LYS A 347 -41.22 -37.51 63.80
N CYS A 348 -40.81 -37.62 62.52
CA CYS A 348 -40.42 -38.90 61.92
C CYS A 348 -39.17 -39.47 62.58
N TYR A 349 -38.18 -38.65 62.93
CA TYR A 349 -36.97 -39.07 63.62
C TYR A 349 -37.26 -39.54 65.06
N GLU A 350 -38.16 -38.88 65.79
CA GLU A 350 -38.63 -39.38 67.10
C GLU A 350 -39.31 -40.75 66.99
N LYS A 351 -40.13 -40.95 65.95
CA LYS A 351 -40.73 -42.27 65.64
C LYS A 351 -39.67 -43.28 65.21
N GLN A 352 -38.64 -42.86 64.47
CA GLN A 352 -37.50 -43.68 64.04
C GLN A 352 -36.68 -44.14 65.25
N VAL A 353 -36.41 -43.27 66.23
CA VAL A 353 -35.71 -43.62 67.49
C VAL A 353 -36.54 -44.57 68.35
N GLN A 354 -37.87 -44.42 68.35
CA GLN A 354 -38.77 -45.42 68.95
C GLN A 354 -38.69 -46.76 68.21
N ILE A 355 -38.58 -46.78 66.88
CA ILE A 355 -38.39 -48.00 66.10
C ILE A 355 -36.98 -48.60 66.32
N GLU A 356 -35.93 -47.79 66.41
CA GLU A 356 -34.55 -48.22 66.69
C GLU A 356 -34.38 -48.79 68.11
N THR A 357 -35.14 -48.31 69.11
CA THR A 357 -35.18 -48.94 70.44
C THR A 357 -35.92 -50.28 70.42
N PHE A 358 -36.93 -50.45 69.55
CA PHE A 358 -37.54 -51.76 69.26
C PHE A 358 -36.62 -52.68 68.43
N ASN A 359 -35.81 -52.14 67.52
CA ASN A 359 -34.87 -52.90 66.69
C ASN A 359 -33.57 -53.25 67.42
N LYS A 360 -33.11 -52.45 68.39
CA LYS A 360 -32.00 -52.81 69.31
C LYS A 360 -32.32 -54.03 70.18
N ASN A 361 -33.60 -54.36 70.38
CA ASN A 361 -34.01 -55.64 70.98
C ASN A 361 -34.01 -56.82 69.97
N LYS A 362 -33.78 -56.57 68.69
CA LYS A 362 -33.72 -57.55 67.59
C LYS A 362 -32.34 -57.67 66.91
N GLU A 363 -31.46 -56.68 67.04
CA GLU A 363 -30.14 -56.61 66.40
C GLU A 363 -28.98 -57.01 67.34
N ILE A 364 -28.99 -58.24 67.86
CA ILE A 364 -27.76 -58.89 68.37
C ILE A 364 -27.11 -59.77 67.26
N ASN A 365 -27.71 -59.86 66.09
CA ASN A 365 -27.23 -60.69 64.98
C ASN A 365 -27.11 -59.89 63.68
N CYS A 366 -25.95 -59.26 63.43
CA CYS A 366 -25.25 -59.23 62.11
C CYS A 366 -24.18 -58.12 62.07
N ASP A 367 -23.01 -58.36 62.67
CA ASP A 367 -21.81 -57.52 62.51
C ASP A 367 -20.74 -58.20 61.64
N GLN A 368 -21.10 -58.65 60.44
CA GLN A 368 -20.10 -59.19 59.49
C GLN A 368 -20.15 -58.61 58.06
N ASP A 369 -21.18 -57.84 57.67
CA ASP A 369 -21.31 -57.37 56.27
C ASP A 369 -20.76 -55.94 55.99
N ASN A 370 -20.45 -55.15 57.02
CA ASN A 370 -20.01 -53.75 56.86
C ASN A 370 -18.56 -53.56 56.37
N ILE A 371 -17.73 -54.60 56.45
CA ILE A 371 -16.30 -54.53 56.06
C ILE A 371 -16.15 -54.60 54.52
N SER A 372 -17.03 -55.33 53.84
CA SER A 372 -16.99 -55.55 52.39
C SER A 372 -17.40 -54.30 51.59
N ILE A 373 -18.37 -53.54 52.10
CA ILE A 373 -18.91 -52.33 51.45
C ILE A 373 -17.90 -51.19 51.52
N SER A 374 -17.21 -51.01 52.65
CA SER A 374 -16.18 -49.97 52.81
C SER A 374 -14.97 -50.20 51.90
N LYS A 375 -14.58 -51.46 51.67
CA LYS A 375 -13.46 -51.78 50.77
C LYS A 375 -13.82 -51.53 49.30
N LEU A 376 -15.03 -51.91 48.88
CA LEU A 376 -15.54 -51.63 47.53
C LEU A 376 -15.63 -50.12 47.26
N ASN A 377 -16.08 -49.33 48.24
CA ASN A 377 -16.16 -47.87 48.11
C ASN A 377 -14.78 -47.22 47.98
N ALA A 378 -13.76 -47.76 48.66
CA ALA A 378 -12.38 -47.30 48.51
C ALA A 378 -11.82 -47.62 47.12
N ASP A 379 -12.10 -48.82 46.58
CA ASP A 379 -11.67 -49.22 45.24
C ASP A 379 -12.35 -48.37 44.15
N ILE A 380 -13.66 -48.08 44.28
CA ILE A 380 -14.39 -47.20 43.35
C ILE A 380 -13.85 -45.76 43.38
N ALA A 381 -13.51 -45.24 44.56
CA ALA A 381 -12.90 -43.91 44.68
C ALA A 381 -11.50 -43.86 44.05
N SER A 382 -10.71 -44.92 44.23
CA SER A 382 -9.38 -45.06 43.61
C SER A 382 -9.48 -45.13 42.08
N ASP A 383 -10.38 -45.96 41.54
CA ASP A 383 -10.60 -46.09 40.09
C ASP A 383 -11.12 -44.80 39.47
N LYS A 384 -11.96 -44.05 40.18
CA LYS A 384 -12.42 -42.72 39.76
C LYS A 384 -11.25 -41.74 39.65
N VAL A 385 -10.33 -41.74 40.61
CA VAL A 385 -9.12 -40.90 40.56
C VAL A 385 -8.17 -41.36 39.45
N ALA A 386 -8.03 -42.66 39.22
CA ALA A 386 -7.23 -43.20 38.13
C ALA A 386 -7.81 -42.83 36.75
N ALA A 387 -9.12 -42.94 36.58
CA ALA A 387 -9.83 -42.50 35.37
C ALA A 387 -9.75 -40.99 35.17
N GLN A 388 -9.86 -40.20 36.24
CA GLN A 388 -9.68 -38.74 36.19
C GLN A 388 -8.27 -38.36 35.75
N ARG A 389 -7.22 -39.02 36.30
CA ARG A 389 -5.84 -38.79 35.87
C ARG A 389 -5.61 -39.22 34.40
N ALA A 390 -6.18 -40.34 33.97
CA ALA A 390 -6.08 -40.80 32.59
C ALA A 390 -6.78 -39.86 31.60
N THR A 391 -7.97 -39.35 31.96
CA THR A 391 -8.70 -38.37 31.13
C THR A 391 -8.00 -37.02 31.08
N GLU A 392 -7.39 -36.58 32.18
CA GLU A 392 -6.60 -35.35 32.21
C GLU A 392 -5.30 -35.47 31.39
N GLN A 393 -4.63 -36.63 31.43
CA GLN A 393 -3.50 -36.93 30.54
C GLN A 393 -3.92 -36.99 29.07
N ASN A 394 -5.05 -37.61 28.74
CA ASN A 394 -5.57 -37.62 27.36
C ASN A 394 -5.96 -36.22 26.89
N LYS A 395 -6.51 -35.39 27.78
CA LYS A 395 -6.82 -33.98 27.48
C LYS A 395 -5.53 -33.21 27.18
N LYS A 396 -4.47 -33.41 27.97
CA LYS A 396 -3.16 -32.79 27.76
C LYS A 396 -2.48 -33.28 26.47
N LEU A 397 -2.50 -34.58 26.21
CA LEU A 397 -2.00 -35.13 24.95
C LEU A 397 -2.75 -34.54 23.75
N LYS A 398 -4.07 -34.34 23.87
CA LYS A 398 -4.87 -33.73 22.81
C LYS A 398 -4.54 -32.25 22.61
N THR A 399 -4.31 -31.48 23.68
CA THR A 399 -3.85 -30.08 23.56
C THR A 399 -2.47 -30.02 22.92
N ASP A 400 -1.53 -30.87 23.36
CA ASP A 400 -0.17 -30.92 22.82
C ASP A 400 -0.19 -31.31 21.32
N LEU A 401 -1.08 -32.24 20.92
CA LEU A 401 -1.29 -32.61 19.51
C LEU A 401 -1.83 -31.43 18.69
N THR A 402 -2.84 -30.71 19.20
CA THR A 402 -3.39 -29.53 18.51
C THR A 402 -2.39 -28.38 18.41
N GLU A 403 -1.54 -28.19 19.42
CA GLU A 403 -0.48 -27.19 19.39
C GLU A 403 0.62 -27.55 18.38
N LEU A 404 0.98 -28.84 18.29
CA LEU A 404 1.90 -29.32 17.26
C LEU A 404 1.31 -29.18 15.85
N GLU A 405 0.03 -29.48 15.66
CA GLU A 405 -0.68 -29.27 14.39
C GLU A 405 -0.69 -27.79 14.01
N PHE A 406 -0.99 -26.90 14.97
CA PHE A 406 -0.96 -25.45 14.75
C PHE A 406 0.45 -24.95 14.42
N ALA A 407 1.47 -25.41 15.16
CA ALA A 407 2.86 -25.07 14.90
C ALA A 407 3.32 -25.57 13.52
N PHE A 408 2.87 -26.77 13.10
CA PHE A 408 3.16 -27.32 11.78
C PHE A 408 2.50 -26.49 10.67
N ILE A 409 1.23 -26.13 10.82
CA ILE A 409 0.53 -25.25 9.86
C ILE A 409 1.22 -23.89 9.77
N LYS A 410 1.57 -23.30 10.91
CA LYS A 410 2.28 -22.02 10.97
C LYS A 410 3.64 -22.09 10.30
N MET A 411 4.45 -23.10 10.63
CA MET A 411 5.77 -23.30 9.99
C MET A 411 5.63 -23.59 8.50
N SER A 412 4.60 -24.34 8.08
CA SER A 412 4.34 -24.61 6.67
C SER A 412 3.91 -23.36 5.92
N LYS A 413 3.13 -22.46 6.56
CA LYS A 413 2.76 -21.16 6.03
C LYS A 413 3.98 -20.24 5.92
N ASP A 414 4.77 -20.12 6.99
CA ASP A 414 5.99 -19.30 7.01
C ASP A 414 6.99 -19.80 5.96
N LYS A 415 7.10 -21.12 5.76
CA LYS A 415 7.92 -21.72 4.70
C LYS A 415 7.41 -21.39 3.30
N LEU A 416 6.09 -21.36 3.09
CA LEU A 416 5.50 -20.94 1.81
C LEU A 416 5.81 -19.46 1.55
N ASP A 417 5.54 -18.59 2.52
CA ASP A 417 5.77 -17.14 2.40
C ASP A 417 7.25 -16.82 2.16
N LEU A 418 8.18 -17.51 2.84
CA LEU A 418 9.62 -17.38 2.59
C LEU A 418 10.01 -17.90 1.21
N THR A 419 9.38 -18.98 0.73
CA THR A 419 9.63 -19.50 -0.62
C THR A 419 9.13 -18.53 -1.68
N ASP A 420 7.95 -17.94 -1.49
CA ASP A 420 7.38 -16.95 -2.41
C ASP A 420 8.25 -15.69 -2.47
N LYS A 421 8.66 -15.15 -1.32
CA LYS A 421 9.62 -14.04 -1.26
C LYS A 421 10.94 -14.39 -1.95
N LEU A 422 11.48 -15.59 -1.72
CA LEU A 422 12.70 -16.04 -2.39
C LEU A 422 12.52 -16.13 -3.91
N THR A 423 11.38 -16.61 -4.40
CA THR A 423 11.10 -16.67 -5.84
C THR A 423 10.94 -15.28 -6.45
N HIS A 424 10.30 -14.36 -5.74
CA HIS A 424 10.17 -12.96 -6.13
C HIS A 424 11.53 -12.28 -6.22
N GLU A 425 12.38 -12.39 -5.18
CA GLU A 425 13.74 -11.85 -5.19
C GLU A 425 14.59 -12.45 -6.33
N LYS A 426 14.47 -13.76 -6.59
CA LYS A 426 15.14 -14.39 -7.73
C LYS A 426 14.65 -13.85 -9.08
N GLN A 427 13.38 -13.48 -9.20
CA GLN A 427 12.84 -12.89 -10.42
C GLN A 427 13.29 -11.43 -10.59
N LEU A 428 13.28 -10.64 -9.51
CA LEU A 428 13.81 -9.29 -9.49
C LEU A 428 15.30 -9.27 -9.85
N ASN A 429 16.09 -10.18 -9.29
CA ASN A 429 17.51 -10.29 -9.59
C ASN A 429 17.77 -10.64 -11.08
N LYS A 430 16.93 -11.50 -11.68
CA LYS A 430 16.98 -11.75 -13.13
C LYS A 430 16.64 -10.50 -13.95
N GLU A 431 15.65 -9.73 -13.54
CA GLU A 431 15.28 -8.48 -14.21
C GLU A 431 16.40 -7.44 -14.12
N LEU A 432 17.02 -7.29 -12.94
CA LEU A 432 18.18 -6.43 -12.74
C LEU A 432 19.37 -6.88 -13.60
N MET A 433 19.63 -8.19 -13.67
CA MET A 433 20.68 -8.74 -14.53
C MET A 433 20.43 -8.44 -16.01
N LEU A 434 19.19 -8.52 -16.48
CA LEU A 434 18.82 -8.14 -17.85
C LEU A 434 19.01 -6.64 -18.08
N LYS A 435 18.57 -5.78 -17.15
CA LYS A 435 18.79 -4.33 -17.23
C LYS A 435 20.26 -3.95 -17.26
N LEU A 436 21.10 -4.62 -16.46
CA LEU A 436 22.55 -4.44 -16.48
C LEU A 436 23.13 -4.86 -17.83
N ALA A 437 22.71 -6.00 -18.38
CA ALA A 437 23.15 -6.44 -19.70
C ALA A 437 22.76 -5.44 -20.81
N ASP A 438 21.54 -4.90 -20.77
CA ASP A 438 21.07 -3.89 -21.74
C ASP A 438 21.89 -2.59 -21.64
N ILE A 439 22.22 -2.13 -20.42
CA ILE A 439 23.07 -0.96 -20.20
C ILE A 439 24.50 -1.22 -20.70
N GLU A 440 25.06 -2.40 -20.44
CA GLU A 440 26.38 -2.78 -20.95
C GLU A 440 26.43 -2.83 -22.49
N GLU A 441 25.36 -3.31 -23.13
CA GLU A 441 25.25 -3.31 -24.59
C GLU A 441 25.13 -1.89 -25.15
N ASN A 442 24.32 -1.03 -24.52
CA ASN A 442 24.20 0.37 -24.88
C ASN A 442 25.55 1.11 -24.72
N LEU A 443 26.28 0.84 -23.64
CA LEU A 443 27.60 1.41 -23.40
C LEU A 443 28.59 0.96 -24.48
N LYS A 444 28.63 -0.34 -24.82
CA LYS A 444 29.46 -0.85 -25.93
C LYS A 444 29.08 -0.20 -27.27
N SER A 445 27.79 -0.02 -27.53
CA SER A 445 27.29 0.65 -28.75
C SER A 445 27.74 2.11 -28.82
N VAL A 446 27.60 2.86 -27.73
CA VAL A 446 28.07 4.26 -27.64
C VAL A 446 29.60 4.33 -27.77
N GLN A 447 30.33 3.44 -27.10
CA GLN A 447 31.78 3.37 -27.20
C GLN A 447 32.26 3.08 -28.63
N ASN A 448 31.55 2.22 -29.37
CA ASN A 448 31.84 1.95 -30.78
C ASN A 448 31.53 3.18 -31.66
N LYS A 449 30.43 3.90 -31.39
CA LYS A 449 30.13 5.16 -32.09
C LYS A 449 31.17 6.23 -31.83
N LEU A 450 31.65 6.34 -30.59
CA LEU A 450 32.70 7.27 -30.19
C LEU A 450 34.01 6.93 -30.92
N LYS A 451 34.44 5.66 -30.89
CA LYS A 451 35.62 5.22 -31.66
C LYS A 451 35.49 5.51 -33.15
N ALA A 452 34.33 5.29 -33.74
CA ALA A 452 34.10 5.61 -35.15
C ALA A 452 34.19 7.12 -35.43
N LYS A 453 33.75 7.97 -34.49
CA LYS A 453 33.88 9.42 -34.56
C LYS A 453 35.31 9.88 -34.35
N ASP A 454 36.06 9.27 -33.43
CA ASP A 454 37.48 9.53 -33.24
C ASP A 454 38.28 9.16 -34.49
N ASP A 455 37.97 8.02 -35.13
CA ASP A 455 38.60 7.62 -36.40
C ASP A 455 38.25 8.58 -37.55
N GLU A 456 37.06 9.18 -37.55
CA GLU A 456 36.66 10.23 -38.52
C GLU A 456 37.40 11.53 -38.25
N MET A 457 37.51 11.94 -36.98
CA MET A 457 38.27 13.10 -36.55
C MET A 457 39.76 12.97 -36.91
N ILE A 458 40.39 11.83 -36.63
CA ILE A 458 41.78 11.56 -37.01
C ILE A 458 41.94 11.63 -38.54
N ARG A 459 40.98 11.10 -39.31
CA ARG A 459 41.00 11.19 -40.78
C ARG A 459 40.91 12.64 -41.26
N LEU A 460 40.00 13.44 -40.71
CA LEU A 460 39.86 14.86 -41.06
C LEU A 460 41.09 15.66 -40.66
N GLN A 461 41.63 15.43 -39.45
CA GLN A 461 42.84 16.11 -38.98
C GLN A 461 44.05 15.80 -39.87
N ASN A 462 44.22 14.54 -40.28
CA ASN A 462 45.27 14.17 -41.25
C ASN A 462 45.04 14.84 -42.60
N SER A 463 43.79 14.96 -43.06
CA SER A 463 43.45 15.68 -44.29
C SER A 463 43.79 17.17 -44.21
N CYS A 464 43.42 17.83 -43.10
CA CYS A 464 43.77 19.25 -42.86
C CYS A 464 45.28 19.45 -42.84
N ARG A 465 46.02 18.57 -42.14
CA ARG A 465 47.49 18.64 -42.09
C ARG A 465 48.15 18.45 -43.46
N ILE A 466 47.59 17.58 -44.32
CA ILE A 466 48.07 17.43 -45.71
C ILE A 466 47.79 18.71 -46.50
N LEU A 467 46.61 19.33 -46.31
CA LEU A 467 46.24 20.58 -46.98
C LEU A 467 47.15 21.74 -46.56
N GLU A 468 47.43 21.87 -45.27
CA GLU A 468 48.37 22.86 -44.71
C GLU A 468 49.77 22.68 -45.31
N ASN A 469 50.30 21.46 -45.31
CA ASN A 469 51.61 21.17 -45.93
C ASN A 469 51.62 21.52 -47.43
N ASN A 470 50.52 21.30 -48.14
CA ASN A 470 50.42 21.65 -49.57
C ASN A 470 50.34 23.17 -49.78
N TYR A 471 49.67 23.89 -48.88
CA TYR A 471 49.60 25.34 -48.89
C TYR A 471 50.97 25.95 -48.58
N GLU A 472 51.69 25.44 -47.58
CA GLU A 472 53.03 25.88 -47.21
C GLU A 472 54.03 25.69 -48.37
N LYS A 473 54.02 24.51 -49.03
CA LYS A 473 54.81 24.28 -50.26
C LYS A 473 54.45 25.23 -51.40
N SER A 474 53.18 25.59 -51.54
CA SER A 474 52.75 26.55 -52.56
C SER A 474 53.25 27.96 -52.25
N LEU A 475 53.30 28.33 -50.97
CA LEU A 475 53.87 29.59 -50.49
C LEU A 475 55.39 29.64 -50.72
N GLU A 476 56.12 28.57 -50.39
CA GLU A 476 57.56 28.47 -50.64
C GLU A 476 57.90 28.61 -52.13
N ASN A 477 57.12 27.98 -53.01
CA ASN A 477 57.28 28.11 -54.47
C ASN A 477 57.02 29.56 -54.95
N TYR A 478 56.06 30.25 -54.34
CA TYR A 478 55.78 31.66 -54.64
C TYR A 478 56.93 32.57 -54.20
N HIS A 479 57.50 32.34 -53.01
CA HIS A 479 58.65 33.09 -52.51
C HIS A 479 59.93 32.84 -53.35
N GLN A 480 60.20 31.60 -53.76
CA GLN A 480 61.35 31.29 -54.64
C GLN A 480 61.23 31.93 -56.04
N SER A 481 60.01 32.10 -56.55
CA SER A 481 59.79 32.79 -57.84
C SER A 481 60.07 34.29 -57.71
N LYS A 482 59.68 34.90 -56.58
CA LYS A 482 59.91 36.32 -56.29
C LYS A 482 61.40 36.66 -56.07
N GLU A 483 62.17 35.76 -55.46
CA GLU A 483 63.63 35.92 -55.33
C GLU A 483 64.37 35.82 -56.67
N LYS A 484 63.91 34.96 -57.59
CA LYS A 484 64.47 34.88 -58.95
C LYS A 484 64.22 36.16 -59.75
N ASP A 485 63.06 36.78 -59.59
CA ASP A 485 62.72 38.04 -60.24
C ASP A 485 63.53 39.22 -59.68
N GLN A 486 63.80 39.27 -58.36
CA GLN A 486 64.69 40.28 -57.76
C GLN A 486 66.17 40.11 -58.15
N SER A 487 66.63 38.88 -58.38
CA SER A 487 68.01 38.60 -58.82
C SER A 487 68.30 38.97 -60.28
N SER A 488 67.26 39.23 -61.07
CA SER A 488 67.37 39.63 -62.48
C SER A 488 67.46 41.15 -62.65
N ILE A 489 66.93 41.94 -61.71
CA ILE A 489 66.95 43.42 -61.76
C ILE A 489 68.31 44.01 -61.31
N SER A 490 69.14 43.25 -60.59
CA SER A 490 70.45 43.73 -60.11
C SER A 490 71.62 43.52 -61.10
N LYS A 491 71.37 43.05 -62.33
CA LYS A 491 72.41 42.70 -63.32
C LYS A 491 72.49 43.59 -64.57
N GLU A 492 71.65 44.62 -64.72
CA GLU A 492 71.58 45.42 -65.95
C GLU A 492 72.21 46.84 -65.89
N GLU A 493 72.98 47.19 -64.85
CA GLU A 493 73.62 48.53 -64.74
C GLU A 493 75.14 48.58 -64.97
N LYS A 494 75.78 47.55 -65.53
CA LYS A 494 77.20 47.64 -65.93
C LYS A 494 77.45 47.00 -67.29
N ASP A 495 78.06 47.83 -68.14
CA ASP A 495 78.83 47.49 -69.34
C ASP A 495 78.11 47.60 -70.69
N ILE A 496 77.96 48.83 -71.20
CA ILE A 496 78.18 49.10 -72.63
C ILE A 496 78.95 50.43 -72.78
N ASN A 497 80.24 50.34 -73.09
CA ASN A 497 80.94 51.37 -73.86
C ASN A 497 81.94 50.72 -74.84
N CYS A 498 81.95 51.29 -76.04
CA CYS A 498 82.92 51.20 -77.15
C CYS A 498 82.67 50.16 -78.26
N ASN A 499 81.91 50.62 -79.26
CA ASN A 499 82.34 50.86 -80.67
C ASN A 499 82.86 49.68 -81.52
N GLU A 500 82.57 49.55 -82.82
CA GLU A 500 81.79 50.30 -83.82
C GLU A 500 81.74 49.45 -85.11
N ASN A 501 80.68 49.65 -85.89
CA ASN A 501 80.55 49.54 -87.35
C ASN A 501 80.31 48.18 -88.07
N ASP A 502 79.13 48.19 -88.70
CA ASP A 502 78.77 47.71 -90.05
C ASP A 502 78.79 46.20 -90.35
N ALA A 503 77.58 45.63 -90.47
CA ALA A 503 76.95 45.32 -91.76
C ALA A 503 75.89 44.19 -91.66
N ILE A 504 74.68 44.51 -92.16
CA ILE A 504 73.79 43.63 -92.97
C ILE A 504 73.17 42.43 -92.23
N HIS A 505 71.91 42.53 -91.77
CA HIS A 505 70.66 42.26 -92.50
C HIS A 505 70.41 40.75 -92.74
N VAL A 506 69.31 40.22 -92.19
CA VAL A 506 68.14 39.67 -92.91
C VAL A 506 67.27 38.79 -91.98
N HIS A 507 65.98 39.17 -91.90
CA HIS A 507 64.73 38.40 -91.67
C HIS A 507 64.60 37.49 -90.43
N ASN A 508 63.45 37.31 -89.77
CA ASN A 508 62.02 37.64 -89.87
C ASN A 508 61.41 37.07 -88.57
N GLN A 509 60.24 37.40 -88.01
CA GLN A 509 59.03 38.12 -88.42
C GLN A 509 58.18 38.32 -87.14
N GLU A 510 57.48 39.46 -87.10
CA GLU A 510 56.11 39.69 -86.56
C GLU A 510 55.88 39.55 -85.04
N PHE A 511 55.77 40.64 -84.27
CA PHE A 511 54.65 41.60 -84.10
C PHE A 511 53.35 41.00 -83.53
N ASP A 512 53.01 41.40 -82.30
CA ASP A 512 51.81 42.20 -81.95
C ASP A 512 51.86 42.53 -80.43
N GLU A 513 52.05 43.79 -80.02
CA GLU A 513 51.01 44.81 -79.79
C GLU A 513 50.00 44.35 -78.70
N ARG A 514 49.85 44.96 -77.51
CA ARG A 514 49.91 46.36 -77.11
C ARG A 514 50.31 46.52 -75.65
N ARG A 515 51.19 47.49 -75.43
CA ARG A 515 51.42 48.19 -74.17
C ARG A 515 50.51 49.42 -74.21
N ASP A 516 49.55 49.51 -73.32
CA ASP A 516 48.87 50.78 -73.02
C ASP A 516 48.81 50.93 -71.50
N LEU A 517 49.59 51.91 -71.04
CA LEU A 517 49.25 52.89 -70.00
C LEU A 517 48.53 52.38 -68.75
N LEU A 518 49.24 52.42 -67.62
CA LEU A 518 48.84 53.12 -66.40
C LEU A 518 50.03 53.08 -65.42
N GLU A 519 50.64 54.25 -65.20
CA GLU A 519 51.31 54.56 -63.94
C GLU A 519 50.24 54.41 -62.84
N ILE A 520 50.30 53.33 -62.08
CA ILE A 520 49.53 53.18 -60.84
C ILE A 520 50.46 53.68 -59.74
N ASP A 521 50.01 54.74 -59.06
CA ASP A 521 50.71 55.41 -57.97
C ASP A 521 51.27 54.39 -56.96
N ASP A 522 52.55 54.52 -56.61
CA ASP A 522 53.22 53.75 -55.55
C ASP A 522 52.51 53.84 -54.19
N GLU A 523 51.63 54.84 -54.00
CA GLU A 523 50.74 54.95 -52.85
C GLU A 523 49.55 53.98 -52.90
N GLU A 524 49.00 53.68 -54.07
CA GLU A 524 47.85 52.77 -54.21
C GLU A 524 48.27 51.32 -53.91
N ILE A 525 49.51 50.95 -54.27
CA ILE A 525 50.11 49.64 -53.92
C ILE A 525 50.44 49.57 -52.42
N ARG A 526 50.95 50.64 -51.80
CA ARG A 526 51.17 50.68 -50.33
C ARG A 526 49.87 50.61 -49.55
N LEU A 527 48.84 51.31 -49.99
CA LEU A 527 47.50 51.26 -49.41
C LEU A 527 46.87 49.87 -49.56
N SER A 528 47.08 49.20 -50.70
CA SER A 528 46.59 47.84 -50.92
C SER A 528 47.31 46.80 -50.05
N ILE A 529 48.64 46.89 -49.90
CA ILE A 529 49.43 46.05 -48.98
C ILE A 529 49.05 46.33 -47.51
N ALA A 530 48.86 47.60 -47.14
CA ALA A 530 48.43 47.97 -45.79
C ALA A 530 46.99 47.51 -45.48
N LYS A 531 46.11 47.47 -46.49
CA LYS A 531 44.74 46.94 -46.38
C LYS A 531 44.74 45.42 -46.23
N GLU A 532 45.65 44.72 -46.91
CA GLU A 532 45.82 43.27 -46.80
C GLU A 532 46.46 42.87 -45.45
N ASP A 533 47.46 43.61 -44.97
CA ASP A 533 48.06 43.41 -43.64
C ASP A 533 47.08 43.73 -42.50
N ALA A 534 46.21 44.73 -42.68
CA ALA A 534 45.10 45.02 -41.78
C ALA A 534 44.04 43.91 -41.79
N MET A 535 43.79 43.29 -42.95
CA MET A 535 42.88 42.16 -43.08
C MET A 535 43.42 40.90 -42.42
N LEU A 536 44.73 40.64 -42.52
CA LEU A 536 45.41 39.54 -41.82
C LEU A 536 45.36 39.70 -40.30
N LYS A 537 45.66 40.89 -39.78
CA LYS A 537 45.54 41.18 -38.32
C LYS A 537 44.09 41.07 -37.83
N LEU A 538 43.13 41.42 -38.67
CA LEU A 538 41.71 41.26 -38.37
C LEU A 538 41.32 39.77 -38.36
N GLN A 539 41.81 38.99 -39.32
CA GLN A 539 41.60 37.55 -39.39
C GLN A 539 42.22 36.83 -38.18
N GLU A 540 43.46 37.17 -37.82
CA GLU A 540 44.13 36.64 -36.63
C GLU A 540 43.36 36.98 -35.35
N ARG A 541 42.84 38.21 -35.23
CA ARG A 541 41.99 38.60 -34.10
C ARG A 541 40.66 37.85 -34.08
N PHE A 542 40.03 37.62 -35.23
CA PHE A 542 38.81 36.82 -35.30
C PHE A 542 39.05 35.36 -34.96
N LEU A 543 40.19 34.80 -35.37
CA LEU A 543 40.56 33.42 -35.07
C LEU A 543 40.84 33.25 -33.57
N ASN A 544 41.59 34.18 -32.97
CA ASN A 544 41.80 34.22 -31.52
C ASN A 544 40.50 34.38 -30.73
N ILE A 545 39.57 35.24 -31.19
CA ILE A 545 38.25 35.39 -30.55
C ILE A 545 37.42 34.12 -30.72
N MET A 546 37.46 33.46 -31.87
CA MET A 546 36.74 32.18 -32.08
C MET A 546 37.31 31.08 -31.19
N ASP A 547 38.63 31.00 -31.05
CA ASP A 547 39.27 30.05 -30.13
C ASP A 547 38.93 30.38 -28.67
N GLU A 548 38.91 31.66 -28.29
CA GLU A 548 38.48 32.09 -26.95
C GLU A 548 37.00 31.76 -26.69
N VAL A 549 36.12 31.98 -27.66
CA VAL A 549 34.69 31.63 -27.57
C VAL A 549 34.49 30.11 -27.50
N ALA A 550 35.28 29.33 -28.25
CA ALA A 550 35.24 27.87 -28.19
C ALA A 550 35.72 27.38 -26.80
N ASN A 551 36.84 27.89 -26.30
CA ASN A 551 37.36 27.56 -24.97
C ASN A 551 36.37 27.97 -23.86
N LEU A 552 35.75 29.14 -23.96
CA LEU A 552 34.70 29.60 -23.03
C LEU A 552 33.45 28.72 -23.12
N SER A 553 33.10 28.24 -24.32
CA SER A 553 31.98 27.30 -24.50
C SER A 553 32.29 25.94 -23.87
N ASP A 554 33.50 25.42 -24.03
CA ASP A 554 33.92 24.16 -23.42
C ASP A 554 33.99 24.28 -21.89
N GLU A 555 34.51 25.39 -21.37
CA GLU A 555 34.52 25.67 -19.93
C GLU A 555 33.10 25.82 -19.38
N LYS A 556 32.18 26.44 -20.14
CA LYS A 556 30.76 26.49 -19.79
C LYS A 556 30.16 25.08 -19.68
N HIS A 557 30.37 24.22 -20.68
CA HIS A 557 29.87 22.83 -20.62
C HIS A 557 30.47 22.06 -19.44
N ARG A 558 31.76 22.29 -19.13
CA ARG A 558 32.43 21.71 -17.96
C ARG A 558 31.78 22.17 -16.66
N LEU A 559 31.51 23.47 -16.52
CA LEU A 559 30.83 24.04 -15.36
C LEU A 559 29.39 23.53 -15.23
N GLU A 560 28.65 23.41 -16.34
CA GLU A 560 27.30 22.83 -16.35
C GLU A 560 27.30 21.38 -15.88
N HIS A 561 28.29 20.57 -16.32
CA HIS A 561 28.45 19.20 -15.82
C HIS A 561 28.75 19.16 -14.32
N ILE A 562 29.60 20.07 -13.82
CA ILE A 562 29.88 20.17 -12.38
C ILE A 562 28.63 20.59 -11.61
N ILE A 563 27.83 21.54 -12.12
CA ILE A 563 26.57 21.95 -11.50
C ILE A 563 25.60 20.77 -11.43
N LEU A 564 25.45 20.00 -12.50
CA LEU A 564 24.62 18.80 -12.52
C LEU A 564 25.10 17.77 -11.48
N GLN A 565 26.42 17.57 -11.36
CA GLN A 565 26.98 16.67 -10.35
C GLN A 565 26.69 17.19 -8.93
N LEU A 566 26.93 18.47 -8.66
CA LEU A 566 26.63 19.09 -7.36
C LEU A 566 25.14 19.06 -7.04
N GLN A 567 24.28 19.14 -8.04
CA GLN A 567 22.84 19.00 -7.87
C GLN A 567 22.47 17.57 -7.46
N ILE A 568 23.05 16.55 -8.10
CA ILE A 568 22.87 15.15 -7.70
C ILE A 568 23.42 14.92 -6.28
N GLU A 569 24.60 15.46 -5.96
CA GLU A 569 25.16 15.38 -4.60
C GLU A 569 24.23 16.06 -3.59
N THR A 570 23.66 17.22 -3.91
CA THR A 570 22.69 17.93 -3.07
C THR A 570 21.40 17.14 -2.88
N ASP A 571 20.89 16.49 -3.94
CA ASP A 571 19.70 15.64 -3.88
C ASP A 571 19.95 14.43 -2.97
N THR A 572 21.10 13.77 -3.09
CA THR A 572 21.48 12.66 -2.20
C THR A 572 21.64 13.11 -0.75
N ILE A 573 22.21 14.30 -0.50
CA ILE A 573 22.30 14.87 0.85
C ILE A 573 20.91 15.14 1.41
N CYS A 574 19.97 15.65 0.59
CA CYS A 574 18.57 15.85 0.99
C CYS A 574 17.91 14.52 1.37
N GLU A 575 18.13 13.45 0.62
CA GLU A 575 17.64 12.11 0.95
C GLU A 575 18.21 11.62 2.31
N TYR A 576 19.50 11.81 2.56
CA TYR A 576 20.11 11.47 3.84
C TYR A 576 19.51 12.27 5.01
N ILE A 577 19.24 13.56 4.81
CA ILE A 577 18.58 14.40 5.82
C ILE A 577 17.16 13.88 6.11
N ALA A 578 16.39 13.54 5.07
CA ALA A 578 15.05 12.99 5.22
C ALA A 578 15.06 11.65 5.98
N LEU A 579 15.98 10.75 5.63
CA LEU A 579 16.17 9.47 6.33
C LEU A 579 16.57 9.67 7.80
N TYR A 580 17.48 10.62 8.06
CA TYR A 580 17.89 10.94 9.43
C TYR A 580 16.73 11.53 10.25
N GLN A 581 15.95 12.43 9.67
CA GLN A 581 14.74 12.98 10.32
C GLN A 581 13.71 11.88 10.61
N GLN A 582 13.48 10.96 9.66
CA GLN A 582 12.59 9.82 9.86
C GLN A 582 13.10 8.90 10.97
N GLN A 583 14.39 8.54 10.96
CA GLN A 583 15.00 7.71 11.99
C GLN A 583 14.90 8.36 13.37
N ARG A 584 15.10 9.68 13.46
CA ARG A 584 14.98 10.44 14.70
C ARG A 584 13.53 10.54 15.20
N SER A 585 12.56 10.68 14.30
CA SER A 585 11.14 10.62 14.64
C SER A 585 10.75 9.25 15.20
N LEU A 586 11.21 8.16 14.57
CA LEU A 586 10.98 6.80 15.07
C LEU A 586 11.64 6.53 16.43
N LEU A 587 12.85 7.06 16.66
CA LEU A 587 13.50 6.98 17.96
C LEU A 587 12.70 7.72 19.03
N LYS A 588 12.28 8.95 18.74
CA LYS A 588 11.47 9.77 19.65
C LYS A 588 10.15 9.07 20.00
N LYS A 589 9.47 8.49 19.02
CA LYS A 589 8.25 7.71 19.25
C LYS A 589 8.49 6.50 20.15
N ARG A 590 9.60 5.77 19.95
CA ARG A 590 9.95 4.64 20.82
C ARG A 590 10.24 5.08 22.26
N ASP A 591 10.90 6.21 22.43
CA ASP A 591 11.18 6.77 23.76
C ASP A 591 9.90 7.30 24.44
N GLU A 592 8.96 7.85 23.67
CA GLU A 592 7.61 8.23 24.13
C GLU A 592 6.83 6.98 24.58
N ASP A 593 6.73 5.94 23.74
CA ASP A 593 6.07 4.67 24.08
C ASP A 593 6.68 4.03 25.34
N ARG A 594 8.02 4.00 25.44
CA ARG A 594 8.71 3.50 26.63
C ARG A 594 8.40 4.34 27.87
N SER A 595 8.33 5.66 27.73
CA SER A 595 8.00 6.57 28.83
C SER A 595 6.56 6.38 29.29
N GLU A 596 5.62 6.15 28.37
CA GLU A 596 4.23 5.82 28.69
C GLU A 596 4.12 4.48 29.44
N GLN A 597 4.82 3.43 28.98
CA GLN A 597 4.88 2.16 29.69
C GLN A 597 5.41 2.33 31.12
N ILE A 598 6.50 3.09 31.30
CA ILE A 598 7.06 3.38 32.63
C ILE A 598 6.03 4.11 33.51
N LYS A 599 5.29 5.08 32.97
CA LYS A 599 4.22 5.77 33.71
C LYS A 599 3.11 4.81 34.14
N MET A 600 2.67 3.91 33.25
CA MET A 600 1.67 2.91 33.59
C MET A 600 2.15 1.97 34.69
N PHE A 601 3.38 1.46 34.59
CA PHE A 601 3.99 0.64 35.65
C PHE A 601 4.10 1.38 36.98
N GLN A 602 4.44 2.67 36.97
CA GLN A 602 4.47 3.50 38.19
C GLN A 602 3.08 3.65 38.82
N ILE A 603 2.03 3.85 38.01
CA ILE A 603 0.65 3.94 38.49
C ILE A 603 0.21 2.61 39.13
N GLU A 604 0.46 1.49 38.46
CA GLU A 604 0.13 0.16 38.97
C GLU A 604 0.90 -0.18 40.26
N SER A 605 2.20 0.13 40.29
CA SER A 605 3.02 -0.04 41.48
C SER A 605 2.51 0.81 42.66
N ASN A 606 2.10 2.06 42.41
CA ASN A 606 1.53 2.93 43.44
C ASN A 606 0.17 2.40 43.94
N LYS A 607 -0.67 1.90 43.03
CA LYS A 607 -1.95 1.27 43.39
C LYS A 607 -1.74 0.02 44.25
N LEU A 608 -0.78 -0.84 43.88
CA LEU A 608 -0.45 -2.03 44.66
C LEU A 608 0.10 -1.66 46.04
N LYS A 609 0.94 -0.62 46.12
CA LYS A 609 1.44 -0.10 47.40
C LYS A 609 0.31 0.41 48.29
N MET A 610 -0.66 1.14 47.73
CA MET A 610 -1.84 1.61 48.46
C MET A 610 -2.70 0.45 48.98
N GLN A 611 -2.94 -0.57 48.16
CA GLN A 611 -3.68 -1.77 48.57
C GLN A 611 -2.95 -2.57 49.66
N LEU A 612 -1.61 -2.64 49.60
CA LEU A 612 -0.81 -3.25 50.66
C LEU A 612 -0.85 -2.44 51.96
N GLU A 613 -0.88 -1.10 51.88
CA GLU A 613 -1.05 -0.23 53.04
C GLU A 613 -2.45 -0.39 53.66
N GLU A 614 -3.52 -0.43 52.85
CA GLU A 614 -4.88 -0.72 53.32
C GLU A 614 -4.99 -2.10 53.98
N LEU A 615 -4.39 -3.12 53.37
CA LEU A 615 -4.37 -4.47 53.94
C LEU A 615 -3.58 -4.51 55.25
N ASN A 616 -2.45 -3.80 55.32
CA ASN A 616 -1.65 -3.67 56.53
C ASN A 616 -2.42 -2.95 57.65
N ASP A 617 -3.16 -1.88 57.33
CA ASP A 617 -4.03 -1.18 58.27
C ASP A 617 -5.15 -2.08 58.79
N LEU A 618 -5.76 -2.88 57.91
CA LEU A 618 -6.79 -3.84 58.28
C LEU A 618 -6.23 -4.93 59.19
N LEU A 619 -5.03 -5.44 58.88
CA LEU A 619 -4.31 -6.42 59.71
C LEU A 619 -3.93 -5.84 61.08
N LEU A 620 -3.53 -4.57 61.14
CA LEU A 620 -3.26 -3.86 62.39
C LEU A 620 -4.54 -3.71 63.23
N ARG A 621 -5.67 -3.40 62.60
CA ARG A 621 -6.99 -3.34 63.27
C ARG A 621 -7.42 -4.71 63.78
N PHE A 622 -7.24 -5.77 62.98
CA PHE A 622 -7.52 -7.14 63.40
C PHE A 622 -6.63 -7.61 64.56
N ALA A 623 -5.37 -7.18 64.61
CA ALA A 623 -4.45 -7.52 65.69
C ALA A 623 -4.79 -6.82 67.03
N ASN A 624 -5.48 -5.68 66.97
CA ASN A 624 -5.88 -4.88 68.13
C ASN A 624 -7.25 -5.28 68.72
N ASP A 625 -7.98 -6.20 68.09
CA ASP A 625 -9.32 -6.60 68.52
C ASP A 625 -9.26 -7.80 69.50
N ASP A 626 -9.66 -7.56 70.76
CA ASP A 626 -9.45 -8.49 71.88
C ASP A 626 -10.34 -9.76 71.83
N GLU A 627 -11.47 -9.70 71.12
CA GLU A 627 -12.33 -10.88 70.89
C GLU A 627 -11.74 -11.83 69.85
N LEU A 628 -11.15 -11.32 68.77
CA LEU A 628 -10.50 -12.13 67.74
C LEU A 628 -9.15 -12.69 68.19
N LYS A 629 -8.43 -11.98 69.06
CA LYS A 629 -7.18 -12.46 69.65
C LYS A 629 -7.35 -13.76 70.45
N LYS A 630 -8.53 -13.98 71.04
CA LYS A 630 -8.92 -15.26 71.66
C LYS A 630 -9.25 -16.34 70.62
N PHE A 631 -9.88 -15.98 69.51
CA PHE A 631 -10.18 -16.88 68.39
C PHE A 631 -8.92 -17.35 67.61
N LEU A 632 -7.85 -16.55 67.61
CA LEU A 632 -6.57 -16.84 66.93
C LEU A 632 -5.57 -17.64 67.79
N GLN A 633 -5.93 -18.09 69.00
CA GLN A 633 -5.06 -18.93 69.84
C GLN A 633 -4.85 -20.35 69.27
N ASP A 634 -5.63 -20.75 68.27
CA ASP A 634 -5.48 -22.02 67.56
C ASP A 634 -4.19 -22.01 66.71
N GLU A 635 -3.22 -22.89 67.01
CA GLU A 635 -1.87 -22.90 66.41
C GLU A 635 -1.87 -22.90 64.86
N SER A 636 -2.83 -23.59 64.23
CA SER A 636 -2.94 -23.64 62.77
C SER A 636 -3.21 -22.26 62.17
N ARG A 637 -4.05 -21.45 62.81
CA ARG A 637 -4.52 -20.16 62.27
C ARG A 637 -3.51 -19.05 62.52
N LYS A 638 -2.78 -19.16 63.63
CA LYS A 638 -1.63 -18.29 63.91
C LYS A 638 -0.52 -18.48 62.88
N ASN A 639 -0.21 -19.73 62.53
CA ASN A 639 0.72 -20.04 61.43
C ASN A 639 0.26 -19.47 60.08
N ASP A 640 -1.05 -19.49 59.80
CA ASP A 640 -1.57 -18.92 58.55
C ASP A 640 -1.49 -17.39 58.53
N LEU A 641 -1.70 -16.72 59.68
CA LEU A 641 -1.48 -15.28 59.82
C LEU A 641 0.00 -14.90 59.67
N ASP A 642 0.90 -15.69 60.28
CA ASP A 642 2.35 -15.50 60.18
C ASP A 642 2.83 -15.69 58.73
N LYS A 643 2.30 -16.67 58.00
CA LYS A 643 2.54 -16.85 56.54
C LYS A 643 2.02 -15.67 55.72
N VAL A 644 0.85 -15.13 56.04
CA VAL A 644 0.32 -13.92 55.36
C VAL A 644 1.21 -12.72 55.64
N MET A 645 1.72 -12.58 56.86
CA MET A 645 2.64 -11.51 57.23
C MET A 645 4.02 -11.67 56.55
N GLU A 646 4.52 -12.91 56.41
CA GLU A 646 5.73 -13.24 55.66
C GLU A 646 5.57 -12.98 54.16
N LEU A 647 4.42 -13.34 53.57
CA LEU A 647 4.08 -13.02 52.18
C LEU A 647 3.99 -11.51 51.97
N MET A 648 3.34 -10.77 52.87
CA MET A 648 3.27 -9.31 52.82
C MET A 648 4.65 -8.65 52.91
N LEU A 649 5.52 -9.16 53.79
CA LEU A 649 6.91 -8.70 53.88
C LEU A 649 7.68 -9.02 52.60
N SER A 650 7.55 -10.24 52.07
CA SER A 650 8.21 -10.66 50.82
C SER A 650 7.78 -9.80 49.63
N VAL A 651 6.49 -9.46 49.53
CA VAL A 651 5.92 -8.60 48.49
C VAL A 651 6.39 -7.15 48.66
N LYS A 652 6.44 -6.65 49.90
CA LYS A 652 6.95 -5.30 50.20
C LYS A 652 8.46 -5.16 49.93
N THR A 653 9.23 -6.22 50.13
CA THR A 653 10.66 -6.30 49.78
C THR A 653 10.92 -6.66 48.32
N SER A 654 9.89 -7.05 47.57
CA SER A 654 10.04 -7.38 46.16
C SER A 654 10.45 -6.13 45.37
N SER A 655 11.37 -6.33 44.44
CA SER A 655 11.96 -5.31 43.55
C SER A 655 10.94 -4.57 42.67
N LEU A 656 9.69 -5.04 42.64
CA LEU A 656 8.56 -4.41 41.95
C LEU A 656 7.92 -3.24 42.71
N ILE A 657 8.10 -3.17 44.05
CA ILE A 657 7.38 -2.21 44.91
C ILE A 657 8.35 -1.26 45.63
N SER A 658 9.56 -1.73 45.94
CA SER A 658 10.63 -0.88 46.48
C SER A 658 11.54 -0.38 45.36
N LEU A 659 11.03 0.54 44.52
CA LEU A 659 11.91 1.36 43.69
C LEU A 659 12.64 2.38 44.58
N ASN A 660 13.72 1.94 45.22
CA ASN A 660 14.69 2.88 45.76
C ASN A 660 15.32 3.59 44.56
N HIS A 661 14.94 4.85 44.40
CA HIS A 661 15.16 5.72 43.25
C HIS A 661 16.63 6.16 43.08
N LYS A 662 17.60 5.23 43.10
CA LYS A 662 19.00 5.55 42.82
C LYS A 662 19.62 4.51 41.90
N MET A 663 19.78 4.94 40.65
CA MET A 663 20.77 4.40 39.71
C MET A 663 20.55 2.93 39.33
N LEU A 664 19.61 2.69 38.41
CA LEU A 664 19.99 1.85 37.27
C LEU A 664 21.08 2.63 36.53
N ASP A 665 22.30 2.44 37.03
CA ASP A 665 23.54 2.94 36.48
C ASP A 665 23.64 2.34 35.07
N PHE A 666 23.27 3.14 34.06
CA PHE A 666 23.41 2.81 32.65
C PHE A 666 24.90 2.76 32.23
N LYS A 667 25.78 2.19 33.07
CA LYS A 667 27.20 1.99 32.77
C LYS A 667 27.46 0.96 31.67
N ASN A 668 26.44 0.22 31.25
CA ASN A 668 26.48 -0.62 30.06
C ASN A 668 25.77 0.02 28.84
N PHE A 669 25.46 1.32 28.90
CA PHE A 669 25.07 2.07 27.72
C PHE A 669 26.35 2.53 27.03
N TYR A 670 26.83 1.75 26.07
CA TYR A 670 27.72 2.29 25.05
C TYR A 670 26.88 3.24 24.21
N PRO A 671 27.07 4.57 24.31
CA PRO A 671 26.42 5.47 23.38
C PRO A 671 27.02 5.10 22.03
N CYS A 672 26.21 4.53 21.13
CA CYS A 672 26.58 4.56 19.73
C CYS A 672 26.86 6.03 19.39
N ASN A 673 28.07 6.33 18.92
CA ASN A 673 28.47 7.70 18.55
C ASN A 673 27.54 8.33 17.49
N CYS A 674 26.67 7.55 16.85
CA CYS A 674 25.66 8.04 15.91
C CYS A 674 24.30 8.37 16.54
N CYS A 675 24.06 8.03 17.82
CA CYS A 675 22.74 8.10 18.46
C CYS A 675 22.65 9.10 19.63
N SER A 676 23.76 9.71 20.08
CA SER A 676 23.77 10.66 21.21
C SER A 676 23.50 12.11 20.81
N GLY A 677 23.45 12.42 19.50
CA GLY A 677 23.17 13.78 19.02
C GLY A 677 24.23 14.82 19.39
N GLN A 678 25.40 14.41 19.89
CA GLN A 678 26.58 15.27 19.94
C GLN A 678 27.14 15.40 18.53
N LEU A 679 27.35 16.64 18.08
CA LEU A 679 28.10 16.93 16.86
C LEU A 679 29.43 16.18 16.93
N ILE A 680 29.73 15.42 15.88
CA ILE A 680 31.08 14.92 15.64
C ILE A 680 31.89 16.16 15.26
N ASP A 681 32.55 16.78 16.24
CA ASP A 681 33.61 17.73 15.96
C ASP A 681 34.74 16.93 15.30
N VAL A 682 34.97 17.18 14.02
CA VAL A 682 36.12 16.68 13.25
C VAL A 682 37.28 17.64 13.43
#